data_AF-Q9XMH7-F1
#
_entry.id   AF-Q9XMH7-F1
#
_cell.length_a   1.000
_cell.length_b   1.000
_cell.length_c   1.000
_cell.angle_alpha   90.00
_cell.angle_beta   90.00
_cell.angle_gamma   90.00
#
_symmetry.space_group_name_H-M   'P 1'
#
loop_
_entity.id
_entity.type
_entity.pdbx_description
1 polymer ?
#
loop_
_entity_poly.entity_id
_entity_poly.type
_entity_poly.pdbx_seq_one_letter_code
_entity_poly.pdbx_strand_id
1 'polypeptide(L)'
;MCRPKKTRNRGHSNSKFMIKQSFKDLNKKSILFLNSVLVKNSGLLKISPDFEIKGLEHVKKLVSDIEILVKCLPMLSDTGYINKNDFNIPMVDYVAQVFLDKKDKVQLCKMDKIDTDKRKNYSVAFNKVVYNMILLFLLYLITRIELWFVDCDKRDDMLLDVAVDVKNLKRSITLMIHPYIKSKLGNRGLSIILNGFSGYDTEYYTLDETKKLNELLSGQIAANTAIYLRVPVVNAIPLHYTDLSRDDCLMWGDTEKLKTALPSMDIVISSIRALLYSDQDKLLKDIVSKFEVIPNVQKIYMINGDVVFAFPKTERRELFKLFQPGEKYSSIELMNVCDNLVDNDLEVSLTILMALLREVSGKDDTDKMTDSIKRCINQPSSRIIYKFKGCNDVDKVLSISVKRVMYIMMHFSPAELSMLSDFESFKEELDMIQGQYVTRGKPLKYKVVKSHVHIRDTELLSPPGSKSLAAVGSIYADEGYKKVDIKEYRGKMKELLNEKPKLFKEYGMMDAYITLKHGNTMEEFYLSLSKLGVPLTSTGISKSYVFLEWHKTRYAGYHLIGDVNISDLASLITPKKARAADVSNYIMSYVSAYRGGRNESFMYGIDDIPECEQRKWFDYDMVSAYTSVMSLLGHPDMEKAGRLYDKKVKTMTLEDIMLNYVVLDVVFKFPNGTKYPCIPTRVDDNVDIYPLEGRSIITGCEYWVAKSMGCEMTVKSGVMVPFVKDRKRIEKDRLDYKSPYRQIMSDLQRKRRSHPKKSFYDLMYKLIGNSIYGLASQGIGGKKTFDIKTKSYVKVSGGELSNPILASYITGYCRALMGECLNNVEKLGGKAISVTTDGFLTNIEGFEDKILKNDSLNKDCLMLYRDIRNRLTAVLDDKGAVIESDDRALEIKKEDGKGLLSWKTRGQLGLDHTVELKAMSGFQSKYLDRQFLVEELRRRITGPADLKKFEYVESRLRKAKDIYDKGGHVLIEYSDKSFSIEYDNKRRIVNAWSVCGTLLESVPWGSITPYRRIRNLKETVNTPVFVKGAFTGGSGKKYKSTIETSVRGFIKAALSDNDRFGIPKDQFQTYNDIIKFIRGHDAAKNVKLSKTSISNLKCRNAIARTVPRTDETEGFIKYVTKKITTFDVDRFFKEKPQEKANKKDRIESDN
;
A
#
# COMPACT_ATOMS: atom_id res chain seq x y z
N MET A 1 21.18 -43.38 -22.86
CA MET A 1 21.88 -43.81 -24.09
C MET A 1 22.55 -42.60 -24.75
N CYS A 2 23.85 -42.73 -25.00
CA CYS A 2 24.79 -41.93 -25.82
C CYS A 2 24.78 -40.39 -25.77
N ARG A 3 25.66 -39.82 -24.92
CA ARG A 3 26.33 -38.52 -25.14
C ARG A 3 27.58 -38.76 -26.02
N PRO A 4 27.89 -37.92 -27.03
CA PRO A 4 29.15 -38.04 -27.75
C PRO A 4 30.31 -37.46 -26.92
N LYS A 5 31.40 -38.21 -26.82
CA LYS A 5 32.70 -37.80 -26.26
C LYS A 5 33.30 -36.69 -27.13
N LYS A 6 33.60 -35.52 -26.54
CA LYS A 6 34.49 -34.52 -27.16
C LYS A 6 35.94 -34.95 -26.98
N THR A 7 36.61 -35.27 -28.07
CA THR A 7 38.07 -35.41 -28.17
C THR A 7 38.74 -34.04 -27.98
N ARG A 8 39.73 -33.99 -27.09
CA ARG A 8 40.61 -32.81 -26.89
C ARG A 8 41.59 -32.74 -28.06
N ASN A 9 41.36 -31.84 -29.02
CA ASN A 9 42.39 -31.44 -29.97
C ASN A 9 43.31 -30.38 -29.35
N ARG A 10 44.59 -30.74 -29.18
CA ARG A 10 45.70 -29.81 -28.92
C ARG A 10 45.93 -28.96 -30.17
N GLY A 11 45.36 -27.76 -30.19
CA GLY A 11 45.51 -26.80 -31.29
C GLY A 11 45.13 -25.37 -30.89
N HIS A 12 45.40 -24.96 -29.65
CA HIS A 12 44.87 -23.73 -29.04
C HIS A 12 45.89 -22.61 -28.77
N SER A 13 47.16 -22.75 -29.20
CA SER A 13 48.17 -21.68 -29.01
C SER A 13 48.30 -20.76 -30.23
N ASN A 14 48.30 -21.27 -31.47
CA ASN A 14 48.52 -20.44 -32.67
C ASN A 14 47.28 -19.66 -33.15
N SER A 15 46.06 -20.17 -32.93
CA SER A 15 44.82 -19.44 -33.27
C SER A 15 44.59 -18.24 -32.35
N LYS A 16 44.95 -18.33 -31.06
CA LYS A 16 44.87 -17.21 -30.11
C LYS A 16 45.89 -16.09 -30.40
N PHE A 17 47.02 -16.41 -31.04
CA PHE A 17 48.05 -15.44 -31.38
C PHE A 17 47.71 -14.66 -32.65
N MET A 18 47.23 -15.35 -33.70
CA MET A 18 46.73 -14.69 -34.93
C MET A 18 45.48 -13.84 -34.67
N ILE A 19 44.56 -14.30 -33.81
CA ILE A 19 43.39 -13.49 -33.39
C ILE A 19 43.86 -12.24 -32.61
N LYS A 20 44.89 -12.31 -31.77
CA LYS A 20 45.41 -11.14 -31.03
C LYS A 20 46.11 -10.11 -31.92
N GLN A 21 46.78 -10.54 -32.99
CA GLN A 21 47.52 -9.65 -33.89
C GLN A 21 46.56 -8.97 -34.89
N SER A 22 45.61 -9.73 -35.45
CA SER A 22 44.48 -9.20 -36.23
C SER A 22 43.62 -8.22 -35.41
N PHE A 23 43.38 -8.51 -34.12
CA PHE A 23 42.65 -7.61 -33.23
C PHE A 23 43.42 -6.32 -32.90
N LYS A 24 44.77 -6.34 -32.85
CA LYS A 24 45.59 -5.13 -32.68
C LYS A 24 45.52 -4.22 -33.92
N ASP A 25 45.59 -4.79 -35.12
CA ASP A 25 45.53 -4.04 -36.38
C ASP A 25 44.11 -3.50 -36.67
N LEU A 26 43.06 -4.26 -36.35
CA LEU A 26 41.67 -3.78 -36.39
C LEU A 26 41.44 -2.63 -35.40
N ASN A 27 42.00 -2.71 -34.18
CA ASN A 27 41.90 -1.63 -33.20
C ASN A 27 42.62 -0.34 -33.64
N LYS A 28 43.78 -0.45 -34.30
CA LYS A 28 44.52 0.73 -34.79
C LYS A 28 43.76 1.49 -35.88
N LYS A 29 43.17 0.78 -36.85
CA LYS A 29 42.32 1.39 -37.90
C LYS A 29 41.05 2.02 -37.30
N SER A 30 40.42 1.33 -36.36
CA SER A 30 39.24 1.81 -35.61
C SER A 30 39.50 3.11 -34.84
N ILE A 31 40.65 3.22 -34.17
CA ILE A 31 41.05 4.42 -33.41
C ILE A 31 41.35 5.60 -34.35
N LEU A 32 42.04 5.36 -35.47
CA LEU A 32 42.31 6.38 -36.48
C LEU A 32 41.00 6.93 -37.08
N PHE A 33 40.04 6.05 -37.37
CA PHE A 33 38.71 6.44 -37.84
C PHE A 33 37.94 7.30 -36.82
N LEU A 34 37.91 6.89 -35.53
CA LEU A 34 37.24 7.69 -34.51
C LEU A 34 37.89 9.07 -34.32
N ASN A 35 39.22 9.18 -34.48
CA ASN A 35 39.94 10.45 -34.45
C ASN A 35 39.63 11.37 -35.62
N SER A 36 39.37 10.81 -36.80
CA SER A 36 39.01 11.62 -37.97
C SER A 36 37.58 12.18 -37.90
N VAL A 37 36.76 11.69 -36.97
CA VAL A 37 35.32 12.02 -36.91
C VAL A 37 34.91 12.73 -35.61
N LEU A 38 35.60 12.48 -34.50
CA LEU A 38 35.29 13.07 -33.19
C LEU A 38 36.12 14.33 -32.92
N VAL A 39 35.46 15.39 -32.47
CA VAL A 39 36.09 16.67 -32.08
C VAL A 39 35.75 16.98 -30.63
N LYS A 40 36.74 17.48 -29.87
CA LYS A 40 36.57 17.95 -28.49
C LYS A 40 36.41 19.47 -28.49
N ASN A 41 35.27 19.97 -28.00
CA ASN A 41 34.96 21.40 -27.90
C ASN A 41 34.43 21.72 -26.49
N SER A 42 35.05 22.68 -25.80
CA SER A 42 34.73 23.07 -24.41
C SER A 42 34.61 21.90 -23.43
N GLY A 43 35.45 20.88 -23.59
CA GLY A 43 35.45 19.68 -22.73
C GLY A 43 34.40 18.61 -23.08
N LEU A 44 33.52 18.86 -24.05
CA LEU A 44 32.51 17.92 -24.54
C LEU A 44 32.94 17.28 -25.87
N LEU A 45 32.62 16.00 -26.06
CA LEU A 45 32.88 15.30 -27.31
C LEU A 45 31.66 15.41 -28.23
N LYS A 46 31.91 15.80 -29.49
CA LYS A 46 30.92 15.93 -30.55
C LYS A 46 31.44 15.27 -31.82
N ILE A 47 30.56 14.97 -32.75
CA ILE A 47 30.97 14.64 -34.13
C ILE A 47 31.29 15.94 -34.84
N SER A 48 32.32 15.94 -35.68
CA SER A 48 32.74 17.12 -36.44
C SER A 48 31.55 17.70 -37.23
N PRO A 49 31.21 18.99 -37.05
CA PRO A 49 30.15 19.64 -37.83
C PRO A 49 30.51 19.73 -39.33
N ASP A 50 31.80 19.77 -39.66
CA ASP A 50 32.33 19.84 -41.03
C ASP A 50 32.44 18.46 -41.70
N PHE A 51 31.83 17.42 -41.12
CA PHE A 51 31.84 16.08 -41.69
C PHE A 51 30.95 16.00 -42.94
N GLU A 52 31.58 16.05 -44.11
CA GLU A 52 30.95 15.95 -45.42
C GLU A 52 31.16 14.59 -46.10
N ILE A 53 30.10 14.08 -46.72
CA ILE A 53 30.14 12.86 -47.55
C ILE A 53 30.52 13.29 -48.97
N LYS A 54 31.63 12.73 -49.49
CA LYS A 54 32.30 13.21 -50.71
C LYS A 54 32.00 12.39 -51.98
N GLY A 55 31.15 11.35 -51.87
CA GLY A 55 30.78 10.46 -52.97
C GLY A 55 30.71 8.98 -52.58
N LEU A 56 30.31 8.10 -53.52
CA LEU A 56 30.04 6.68 -53.28
C LEU A 56 31.25 5.90 -52.73
N GLU A 57 32.46 6.14 -53.23
CA GLU A 57 33.66 5.46 -52.73
C GLU A 57 34.01 5.88 -51.28
N HIS A 58 33.72 7.13 -50.92
CA HIS A 58 33.83 7.57 -49.52
C HIS A 58 32.78 6.84 -48.66
N VAL A 59 31.55 6.66 -49.14
CA VAL A 59 30.50 5.91 -48.43
C VAL A 59 30.86 4.44 -48.24
N LYS A 60 31.32 3.75 -49.29
CA LYS A 60 31.75 2.34 -49.21
C LYS A 60 32.85 2.14 -48.16
N LYS A 61 33.82 3.06 -48.12
CA LYS A 61 34.88 3.06 -47.11
C LYS A 61 34.33 3.27 -45.69
N LEU A 62 33.46 4.27 -45.49
CA LEU A 62 32.83 4.55 -44.19
C LEU A 62 32.00 3.37 -43.69
N VAL A 63 31.21 2.73 -44.55
CA VAL A 63 30.39 1.55 -44.20
C VAL A 63 31.30 0.39 -43.80
N SER A 64 32.37 0.13 -44.56
CA SER A 64 33.36 -0.90 -44.23
C SER A 64 34.04 -0.64 -42.88
N ASP A 65 34.48 0.60 -42.61
CA ASP A 65 35.10 0.99 -41.34
C ASP A 65 34.13 0.82 -40.15
N ILE A 66 32.85 1.19 -40.32
CA ILE A 66 31.82 1.01 -39.28
C ILE A 66 31.46 -0.47 -39.10
N GLU A 67 31.42 -1.27 -40.16
CA GLU A 67 31.22 -2.71 -40.06
C GLU A 67 32.33 -3.40 -39.28
N ILE A 68 33.59 -3.03 -39.52
CA ILE A 68 34.75 -3.56 -38.79
C ILE A 68 34.61 -3.25 -37.29
N LEU A 69 34.20 -2.02 -36.96
CA LEU A 69 33.89 -1.61 -35.58
C LEU A 69 32.74 -2.42 -34.98
N VAL A 70 31.63 -2.55 -35.70
CA VAL A 70 30.44 -3.31 -35.28
C VAL A 70 30.71 -4.80 -35.18
N LYS A 71 31.66 -5.38 -35.92
CA LYS A 71 32.09 -6.79 -35.79
C LYS A 71 32.96 -7.01 -34.53
N CYS A 72 33.66 -5.98 -34.05
CA CYS A 72 34.48 -6.04 -32.83
C CYS A 72 33.66 -5.94 -31.53
N LEU A 73 32.49 -5.30 -31.54
CA LEU A 73 31.66 -5.04 -30.34
C LEU A 73 30.83 -6.25 -29.81
N PRO A 74 30.32 -7.20 -30.63
CA PRO A 74 29.46 -8.32 -30.22
C PRO A 74 30.15 -9.49 -29.53
N MET A 75 31.48 -9.59 -29.53
CA MET A 75 32.21 -10.69 -28.84
C MET A 75 32.10 -10.64 -27.30
N LEU A 76 31.15 -9.87 -26.76
CA LEU A 76 31.13 -9.35 -25.40
C LEU A 76 29.74 -9.41 -24.71
N SER A 77 28.68 -9.93 -25.34
CA SER A 77 27.42 -10.20 -24.64
C SER A 77 26.55 -11.28 -25.30
N ASP A 78 25.89 -12.10 -24.48
CA ASP A 78 24.94 -13.13 -24.92
C ASP A 78 23.51 -12.56 -25.13
N THR A 79 23.25 -11.32 -24.71
CA THR A 79 21.91 -10.69 -24.65
C THR A 79 21.71 -9.52 -25.62
N GLY A 80 22.68 -9.25 -26.50
CA GLY A 80 22.62 -8.17 -27.48
C GLY A 80 23.09 -6.80 -26.98
N TYR A 81 23.47 -6.61 -25.72
CA TYR A 81 24.07 -5.37 -25.16
C TYR A 81 24.89 -5.68 -23.88
N ILE A 82 25.80 -4.78 -23.47
CA ILE A 82 26.79 -5.04 -22.41
C ILE A 82 26.22 -5.06 -20.97
N ASN A 83 26.48 -6.16 -20.24
CA ASN A 83 26.16 -6.32 -18.82
C ASN A 83 27.28 -6.92 -17.93
N LYS A 84 28.47 -7.26 -18.46
CA LYS A 84 29.56 -7.97 -17.72
C LYS A 84 30.64 -7.02 -17.18
N ASN A 85 31.46 -7.50 -16.22
CA ASN A 85 32.43 -6.68 -15.47
C ASN A 85 33.85 -6.60 -16.07
N ASP A 86 34.29 -7.59 -16.86
CA ASP A 86 35.64 -7.62 -17.43
C ASP A 86 35.64 -7.12 -18.88
N PHE A 87 36.04 -5.86 -19.06
CA PHE A 87 36.17 -5.23 -20.37
C PHE A 87 37.56 -4.64 -20.55
N ASN A 88 38.38 -5.31 -21.36
CA ASN A 88 39.68 -4.78 -21.78
C ASN A 88 39.67 -4.59 -23.30
N ILE A 89 38.99 -3.53 -23.75
CA ILE A 89 38.92 -3.14 -25.16
C ILE A 89 39.78 -1.88 -25.35
N PRO A 90 40.87 -1.94 -26.14
CA PRO A 90 41.74 -0.79 -26.39
C PRO A 90 41.02 0.46 -26.90
N MET A 91 39.94 0.30 -27.68
CA MET A 91 39.12 1.41 -28.18
C MET A 91 38.29 2.09 -27.08
N VAL A 92 37.74 1.33 -26.13
CA VAL A 92 37.02 1.90 -24.97
C VAL A 92 38.00 2.65 -24.08
N ASP A 93 39.19 2.08 -23.84
CA ASP A 93 40.25 2.75 -23.09
C ASP A 93 40.76 4.01 -23.82
N TYR A 94 40.89 3.97 -25.14
CA TYR A 94 41.24 5.14 -25.94
C TYR A 94 40.21 6.27 -25.79
N VAL A 95 38.93 5.97 -26.03
CA VAL A 95 37.85 6.96 -25.90
C VAL A 95 37.74 7.46 -24.46
N ALA A 96 37.93 6.59 -23.46
CA ALA A 96 38.01 6.96 -22.04
C ALA A 96 39.15 7.96 -21.74
N GLN A 97 40.33 7.76 -22.32
CA GLN A 97 41.47 8.67 -22.16
C GLN A 97 41.25 10.05 -22.80
N VAL A 98 40.32 10.18 -23.74
CA VAL A 98 39.94 11.48 -24.32
C VAL A 98 39.07 12.30 -23.34
N PHE A 99 38.34 11.64 -22.43
CA PHE A 99 37.48 12.28 -21.41
C PHE A 99 38.24 12.85 -20.21
N LEU A 100 39.33 12.20 -19.80
CA LEU A 100 40.05 12.54 -18.56
C LEU A 100 40.85 13.84 -18.68
N ASP A 101 40.86 14.65 -17.63
CA ASP A 101 41.67 15.88 -17.56
C ASP A 101 43.17 15.55 -17.42
N LYS A 102 44.05 16.51 -17.77
CA LYS A 102 45.52 16.32 -17.69
C LYS A 102 46.01 15.86 -16.30
N LYS A 103 45.38 16.34 -15.21
CA LYS A 103 45.72 15.92 -13.84
C LYS A 103 45.33 14.46 -13.57
N ASP A 104 44.17 14.03 -14.03
CA ASP A 104 43.70 12.64 -13.87
C ASP A 104 44.50 11.66 -14.75
N LYS A 105 44.93 12.11 -15.94
CA LYS A 105 45.89 11.38 -16.79
C LYS A 105 47.20 11.13 -16.05
N VAL A 106 47.74 12.13 -15.35
CA VAL A 106 49.00 12.01 -14.60
C VAL A 106 48.85 11.12 -13.37
N GLN A 107 47.70 11.14 -12.69
CA GLN A 107 47.44 10.29 -11.52
C GLN A 107 47.27 8.81 -11.93
N LEU A 108 46.62 8.55 -13.07
CA LEU A 108 46.51 7.21 -13.69
C LEU A 108 47.84 6.67 -14.20
N CYS A 109 48.71 7.53 -14.75
CA CYS A 109 50.06 7.15 -15.18
C CYS A 109 51.02 6.90 -14.01
N LYS A 110 50.76 7.46 -12.82
CA LYS A 110 51.55 7.16 -11.60
C LYS A 110 51.19 5.82 -10.97
N MET A 111 49.95 5.33 -11.18
CA MET A 111 49.54 3.98 -10.75
C MET A 111 50.14 2.86 -11.64
N ASP A 112 50.62 3.17 -12.86
CA ASP A 112 51.25 2.19 -13.75
C ASP A 112 52.59 1.62 -13.22
N LYS A 113 53.14 2.17 -12.13
CA LYS A 113 54.37 1.67 -11.50
C LYS A 113 54.13 0.71 -10.32
N ILE A 114 52.88 0.46 -9.92
CA ILE A 114 52.55 -0.44 -8.81
C ILE A 114 51.53 -1.47 -9.32
N ASP A 115 51.98 -2.70 -9.52
CA ASP A 115 51.19 -3.92 -9.72
C ASP A 115 50.61 -4.18 -11.13
N THR A 116 51.31 -5.05 -11.88
CA THR A 116 50.97 -5.49 -13.23
C THR A 116 49.78 -6.45 -13.34
N ASP A 117 49.26 -6.99 -12.22
CA ASP A 117 48.08 -7.87 -12.23
C ASP A 117 46.74 -7.12 -12.11
N LYS A 118 46.76 -5.81 -11.82
CA LYS A 118 45.59 -4.93 -11.87
C LYS A 118 45.54 -4.16 -13.18
N ARG A 119 45.24 -4.84 -14.29
CA ARG A 119 44.83 -4.11 -15.51
C ARG A 119 43.63 -3.23 -15.17
N LYS A 120 43.72 -1.94 -15.51
CA LYS A 120 42.77 -0.86 -15.24
C LYS A 120 41.32 -1.24 -15.57
N ASN A 121 40.60 -1.82 -14.61
CA ASN A 121 39.15 -1.99 -14.70
C ASN A 121 38.51 -0.67 -14.25
N TYR A 122 38.14 0.19 -15.21
CA TYR A 122 37.19 1.27 -14.93
C TYR A 122 35.91 0.68 -14.33
N SER A 123 35.16 1.46 -13.54
CA SER A 123 33.88 0.98 -13.03
C SER A 123 32.97 0.50 -14.16
N VAL A 124 32.13 -0.50 -13.86
CA VAL A 124 31.16 -1.06 -14.80
C VAL A 124 30.28 0.03 -15.41
N ALA A 125 29.88 1.02 -14.60
CA ALA A 125 29.11 2.16 -15.05
C ALA A 125 29.88 3.01 -16.07
N PHE A 126 31.16 3.31 -15.81
CA PHE A 126 31.99 4.08 -16.74
C PHE A 126 32.16 3.38 -18.09
N ASN A 127 32.45 2.08 -18.08
CA ASN A 127 32.56 1.28 -19.31
C ASN A 127 31.24 1.25 -20.10
N LYS A 128 30.10 1.11 -19.41
CA LYS A 128 28.76 1.16 -20.05
C LYS A 128 28.48 2.52 -20.70
N VAL A 129 28.87 3.61 -20.05
CA VAL A 129 28.71 4.97 -20.60
C VAL A 129 29.53 5.12 -21.88
N VAL A 130 30.83 4.81 -21.83
CA VAL A 130 31.74 4.96 -22.98
C VAL A 130 31.30 4.07 -24.16
N TYR A 131 30.93 2.82 -23.90
CA TYR A 131 30.43 1.91 -24.94
C TYR A 131 29.18 2.44 -25.63
N ASN A 132 28.18 2.87 -24.87
CA ASN A 132 26.94 3.39 -25.44
C ASN A 132 27.17 4.70 -26.21
N MET A 133 28.15 5.50 -25.79
CA MET A 133 28.52 6.70 -26.51
C MET A 133 29.17 6.39 -27.87
N ILE A 134 30.04 5.38 -27.96
CA ILE A 134 30.57 4.91 -29.25
C ILE A 134 29.43 4.47 -30.16
N LEU A 135 28.49 3.67 -29.66
CA LEU A 135 27.32 3.25 -30.43
C LEU A 135 26.46 4.44 -30.90
N LEU A 136 26.29 5.46 -30.06
CA LEU A 136 25.59 6.70 -30.45
C LEU A 136 26.33 7.41 -31.59
N PHE A 137 27.65 7.50 -31.53
CA PHE A 137 28.41 8.12 -32.61
C PHE A 137 28.28 7.35 -33.92
N LEU A 138 28.39 6.01 -33.89
CA LEU A 138 28.20 5.18 -35.07
C LEU A 138 26.78 5.31 -35.62
N LEU A 139 25.77 5.35 -34.76
CA LEU A 139 24.38 5.54 -35.17
C LEU A 139 24.17 6.88 -35.87
N TYR A 140 24.80 7.95 -35.41
CA TYR A 140 24.76 9.26 -36.08
C TYR A 140 25.35 9.20 -37.49
N LEU A 141 26.54 8.62 -37.65
CA LEU A 141 27.22 8.53 -38.95
C LEU A 141 26.43 7.69 -39.95
N ILE A 142 25.93 6.54 -39.51
CA ILE A 142 25.08 5.69 -40.35
C ILE A 142 23.77 6.39 -40.74
N THR A 143 23.20 7.20 -39.83
CA THR A 143 22.00 7.99 -40.15
C THR A 143 22.30 9.08 -41.20
N ARG A 144 23.46 9.73 -41.14
CA ARG A 144 23.91 10.71 -42.16
C ARG A 144 24.11 10.04 -43.53
N ILE A 145 24.72 8.85 -43.55
CA ILE A 145 24.92 8.08 -44.78
C ILE A 145 23.57 7.66 -45.36
N GLU A 146 22.64 7.18 -44.55
CA GLU A 146 21.29 6.79 -44.99
C GLU A 146 20.52 7.98 -45.59
N LEU A 147 20.61 9.18 -44.98
CA LEU A 147 19.99 10.39 -45.54
C LEU A 147 20.61 10.79 -46.88
N TRP A 148 21.94 10.68 -47.02
CA TRP A 148 22.62 10.94 -48.29
C TRP A 148 22.12 10.04 -49.43
N PHE A 149 21.79 8.77 -49.15
CA PHE A 149 21.17 7.88 -50.14
C PHE A 149 19.75 8.30 -50.55
N VAL A 150 19.00 9.00 -49.69
CA VAL A 150 17.67 9.51 -50.02
C VAL A 150 17.75 10.66 -51.04
N ASP A 151 18.84 11.42 -51.00
CA ASP A 151 19.11 12.56 -51.89
C ASP A 151 19.73 12.15 -53.24
N CYS A 152 20.13 10.89 -53.41
CA CYS A 152 20.73 10.35 -54.64
C CYS A 152 19.69 9.63 -55.54
N ASP A 153 19.85 9.68 -56.87
CA ASP A 153 18.92 9.06 -57.85
C ASP A 153 18.92 7.51 -57.74
N LYS A 154 17.73 6.92 -57.62
CA LYS A 154 17.49 5.54 -57.11
C LYS A 154 17.60 4.43 -58.17
N ARG A 155 18.34 4.65 -59.25
CA ARG A 155 18.33 3.78 -60.45
C ARG A 155 19.59 2.95 -60.68
N ASP A 156 20.53 2.92 -59.72
CA ASP A 156 21.76 2.13 -59.77
C ASP A 156 21.69 0.94 -58.79
N ASP A 157 21.81 -0.29 -59.30
CA ASP A 157 21.76 -1.53 -58.51
C ASP A 157 22.91 -1.60 -57.48
N MET A 158 24.09 -1.02 -57.76
CA MET A 158 25.20 -0.98 -56.79
C MET A 158 24.92 -0.03 -55.62
N LEU A 159 24.12 1.03 -55.82
CA LEU A 159 23.66 1.91 -54.74
C LEU A 159 22.64 1.19 -53.85
N LEU A 160 21.85 0.28 -54.43
CA LEU A 160 20.82 -0.47 -53.71
C LEU A 160 21.42 -1.45 -52.69
N ASP A 161 22.47 -2.19 -53.07
CA ASP A 161 23.16 -3.14 -52.19
C ASP A 161 23.79 -2.44 -50.97
N VAL A 162 24.54 -1.35 -51.21
CA VAL A 162 25.15 -0.59 -50.12
C VAL A 162 24.08 0.04 -49.21
N ALA A 163 22.95 0.49 -49.76
CA ALA A 163 21.84 1.01 -48.97
C ALA A 163 21.18 -0.08 -48.09
N VAL A 164 21.13 -1.34 -48.54
CA VAL A 164 20.69 -2.49 -47.73
C VAL A 164 21.67 -2.76 -46.60
N ASP A 165 22.98 -2.73 -46.87
CA ASP A 165 24.02 -2.90 -45.85
C ASP A 165 23.96 -1.82 -44.78
N VAL A 166 23.78 -0.56 -45.18
CA VAL A 166 23.58 0.58 -44.27
C VAL A 166 22.36 0.37 -43.36
N LYS A 167 21.23 -0.12 -43.90
CA LYS A 167 20.03 -0.44 -43.11
C LYS A 167 20.28 -1.58 -42.12
N ASN A 168 20.98 -2.64 -42.55
CA ASN A 168 21.34 -3.77 -41.69
C ASN A 168 22.29 -3.36 -40.56
N LEU A 169 23.26 -2.50 -40.87
CA LEU A 169 24.23 -1.96 -39.92
C LEU A 169 23.55 -1.03 -38.90
N LYS A 170 22.66 -0.13 -39.36
CA LYS A 170 21.82 0.71 -38.48
C LYS A 170 21.00 -0.14 -37.51
N ARG A 171 20.37 -1.21 -38.00
CA ARG A 171 19.59 -2.14 -37.18
C ARG A 171 20.47 -2.81 -36.14
N SER A 172 21.65 -3.27 -36.52
CA SER A 172 22.61 -3.94 -35.63
C SER A 172 23.11 -3.01 -34.52
N ILE A 173 23.51 -1.78 -34.86
CA ILE A 173 23.90 -0.75 -33.87
C ILE A 173 22.76 -0.45 -32.90
N THR A 174 21.54 -0.28 -33.43
CA THR A 174 20.33 0.02 -32.62
C THR A 174 19.92 -1.11 -31.67
N LEU A 175 20.30 -2.37 -31.97
CA LEU A 175 20.09 -3.50 -31.07
C LEU A 175 21.10 -3.53 -29.92
N MET A 176 22.31 -2.97 -30.12
CA MET A 176 23.38 -2.92 -29.13
C MET A 176 23.29 -1.76 -28.14
N ILE A 177 22.53 -0.72 -28.46
CA ILE A 177 22.32 0.44 -27.58
C ILE A 177 21.47 0.06 -26.36
N HIS A 178 21.84 0.57 -25.19
CA HIS A 178 21.11 0.36 -23.94
C HIS A 178 19.62 0.76 -24.08
N PRO A 179 18.67 -0.04 -23.55
CA PRO A 179 17.23 0.20 -23.73
C PRO A 179 16.77 1.61 -23.34
N TYR A 180 17.34 2.20 -22.29
CA TYR A 180 17.01 3.57 -21.86
C TYR A 180 17.41 4.62 -22.91
N ILE A 181 18.61 4.51 -23.50
CA ILE A 181 19.08 5.43 -24.54
C ILE A 181 18.27 5.25 -25.81
N LYS A 182 17.96 3.99 -26.17
CA LYS A 182 17.10 3.67 -27.31
C LYS A 182 15.71 4.30 -27.17
N SER A 183 15.15 4.35 -25.96
CA SER A 183 13.88 5.04 -25.69
C SER A 183 13.96 6.55 -25.95
N LYS A 184 15.10 7.20 -25.65
CA LYS A 184 15.33 8.62 -25.96
C LYS A 184 15.46 8.88 -27.48
N LEU A 185 15.99 7.92 -28.25
CA LEU A 185 16.21 8.01 -29.70
C LEU A 185 14.97 7.72 -30.55
N GLY A 186 13.95 7.01 -30.05
CA GLY A 186 12.81 6.56 -30.85
C GLY A 186 11.96 7.70 -31.42
N ASN A 187 11.25 7.41 -32.52
CA ASN A 187 10.14 8.25 -33.01
C ASN A 187 9.07 8.34 -31.91
N ARG A 188 8.60 9.56 -31.65
CA ARG A 188 7.66 9.86 -30.56
C ARG A 188 6.30 10.23 -31.15
N GLY A 189 5.28 9.50 -30.75
CA GLY A 189 3.89 9.77 -31.12
C GLY A 189 3.07 10.30 -29.95
N LEU A 190 1.90 10.86 -30.25
CA LEU A 190 0.94 11.25 -29.23
C LEU A 190 0.22 10.02 -28.68
N SER A 191 -0.24 10.11 -27.44
CA SER A 191 -1.17 9.14 -26.88
C SER A 191 -2.40 9.84 -26.33
N ILE A 192 -3.57 9.42 -26.80
CA ILE A 192 -4.87 9.88 -26.32
C ILE A 192 -5.49 8.75 -25.51
N ILE A 193 -5.94 9.08 -24.31
CA ILE A 193 -6.66 8.16 -23.43
C ILE A 193 -8.07 8.68 -23.28
N LEU A 194 -9.02 7.88 -23.73
CA LEU A 194 -10.46 8.11 -23.62
C LEU A 194 -10.95 7.32 -22.42
N ASN A 195 -11.11 7.99 -21.28
CA ASN A 195 -11.61 7.35 -20.06
C ASN A 195 -13.13 7.54 -19.95
N GLY A 196 -13.85 6.44 -19.78
CA GLY A 196 -15.18 6.42 -19.19
C GLY A 196 -15.09 6.06 -17.71
N PHE A 197 -15.87 6.73 -16.88
CA PHE A 197 -16.02 6.43 -15.47
C PHE A 197 -17.49 6.17 -15.19
N SER A 198 -17.79 5.07 -14.50
CA SER A 198 -19.16 4.70 -14.15
C SER A 198 -19.22 4.31 -12.67
N GLY A 199 -19.96 5.06 -11.88
CA GLY A 199 -20.44 4.61 -10.57
C GLY A 199 -21.64 3.69 -10.79
N TYR A 200 -21.59 2.48 -10.25
CA TYR A 200 -22.65 1.49 -10.35
C TYR A 200 -23.12 1.07 -8.96
N ASP A 201 -24.43 1.02 -8.80
CA ASP A 201 -25.13 0.57 -7.60
C ASP A 201 -26.34 -0.29 -8.00
N THR A 202 -26.84 -1.08 -7.05
CA THR A 202 -28.01 -1.93 -7.25
C THR A 202 -28.85 -1.98 -5.98
N GLU A 203 -30.18 -1.94 -6.16
CA GLU A 203 -31.10 -2.23 -5.07
C GLU A 203 -31.74 -3.59 -5.27
N TYR A 204 -31.89 -4.31 -4.17
CA TYR A 204 -32.44 -5.66 -4.16
C TYR A 204 -33.25 -5.88 -2.89
N TYR A 205 -34.06 -6.93 -2.91
CA TYR A 205 -34.71 -7.44 -1.71
C TYR A 205 -34.37 -8.91 -1.51
N THR A 206 -34.47 -9.36 -0.27
CA THR A 206 -34.21 -10.76 0.06
C THR A 206 -35.38 -11.63 -0.42
N LEU A 207 -35.11 -12.53 -1.36
CA LEU A 207 -36.11 -13.47 -1.87
C LEU A 207 -36.14 -14.75 -1.03
N ASP A 208 -34.96 -15.29 -0.69
CA ASP A 208 -34.83 -16.51 0.13
C ASP A 208 -33.57 -16.42 0.99
N GLU A 209 -33.76 -16.10 2.27
CA GLU A 209 -32.68 -16.03 3.26
C GLU A 209 -31.95 -17.38 3.42
N THR A 210 -32.65 -18.50 3.26
CA THR A 210 -32.11 -19.84 3.51
C THR A 210 -31.20 -20.30 2.38
N LYS A 211 -31.55 -19.96 1.13
CA LYS A 211 -30.73 -20.19 -0.06
C LYS A 211 -29.74 -19.08 -0.34
N LYS A 212 -29.81 -17.99 0.44
CA LYS A 212 -29.01 -16.78 0.28
C LYS A 212 -29.21 -16.10 -1.08
N LEU A 213 -30.47 -15.98 -1.48
CA LEU A 213 -30.86 -15.37 -2.74
C LEU A 213 -31.59 -14.06 -2.49
N ASN A 214 -31.16 -13.06 -3.26
CA ASN A 214 -31.80 -11.76 -3.39
C ASN A 214 -32.36 -11.65 -4.80
N GLU A 215 -33.38 -10.84 -4.97
CA GLU A 215 -33.94 -10.49 -6.27
C GLU A 215 -33.64 -9.01 -6.55
N LEU A 216 -33.11 -8.74 -7.75
CA LEU A 216 -32.72 -7.42 -8.20
C LEU A 216 -33.96 -6.58 -8.49
N LEU A 217 -34.06 -5.40 -7.89
CA LEU A 217 -35.15 -4.45 -8.12
C LEU A 217 -34.75 -3.39 -9.14
N SER A 218 -33.54 -2.85 -9.00
CA SER A 218 -33.04 -1.80 -9.88
C SER A 218 -31.52 -1.81 -10.00
N GLY A 219 -31.04 -1.21 -11.09
CA GLY A 219 -29.63 -0.89 -11.31
C GLY A 219 -29.49 0.58 -11.66
N GLN A 220 -28.51 1.24 -11.04
CA GLN A 220 -28.26 2.67 -11.15
C GLN A 220 -26.84 2.89 -11.64
N ILE A 221 -26.71 3.66 -12.72
CA ILE A 221 -25.42 4.03 -13.29
C ILE A 221 -25.34 5.54 -13.36
N ALA A 222 -24.24 6.07 -12.85
CA ALA A 222 -23.83 7.44 -13.07
C ALA A 222 -22.51 7.42 -13.81
N ALA A 223 -22.41 8.11 -14.95
CA ALA A 223 -21.20 8.09 -15.76
C ALA A 223 -20.77 9.46 -16.22
N ASN A 224 -19.46 9.63 -16.43
CA ASN A 224 -18.89 10.75 -17.16
C ASN A 224 -17.60 10.31 -17.85
N THR A 225 -17.00 11.23 -18.60
CA THR A 225 -15.77 10.95 -19.35
C THR A 225 -14.65 11.91 -19.00
N ALA A 226 -13.42 11.51 -19.26
CA ALA A 226 -12.28 12.41 -19.34
C ALA A 226 -11.38 12.02 -20.50
N ILE A 227 -10.77 13.03 -21.12
CA ILE A 227 -9.73 12.85 -22.12
C ILE A 227 -8.39 13.27 -21.55
N TYR A 228 -7.36 12.48 -21.84
CA TYR A 228 -5.97 12.82 -21.55
C TYR A 228 -5.17 12.78 -22.84
N LEU A 229 -4.55 13.91 -23.18
CA LEU A 229 -3.54 13.99 -24.24
C LEU A 229 -2.16 13.90 -23.60
N ARG A 230 -1.45 12.81 -23.88
CA ARG A 230 -0.06 12.62 -23.47
C ARG A 230 0.86 12.98 -24.63
N VAL A 231 1.66 14.02 -24.41
CA VAL A 231 2.65 14.57 -25.33
C VAL A 231 4.05 14.28 -24.79
N PRO A 232 4.86 13.49 -25.50
CA PRO A 232 6.18 13.13 -24.99
C PRO A 232 7.16 14.30 -25.07
N VAL A 233 7.84 14.64 -23.97
CA VAL A 233 8.75 15.79 -23.93
C VAL A 233 10.08 15.45 -24.58
N VAL A 234 10.39 16.14 -25.67
CA VAL A 234 11.69 16.08 -26.33
C VAL A 234 12.75 16.66 -25.37
N ASN A 235 13.57 15.79 -24.76
CA ASN A 235 14.72 16.08 -23.88
C ASN A 235 14.47 16.41 -22.39
N ALA A 236 13.39 15.92 -21.74
CA ALA A 236 13.05 16.34 -20.37
C ALA A 236 14.08 16.09 -19.25
N ILE A 237 14.96 15.06 -19.36
CA ILE A 237 15.88 14.70 -18.27
C ILE A 237 17.25 14.34 -18.86
N PRO A 238 18.31 15.09 -18.54
CA PRO A 238 19.68 14.71 -18.91
C PRO A 238 20.03 13.32 -18.40
N LEU A 239 20.82 12.57 -19.15
CA LEU A 239 21.30 11.25 -18.72
C LEU A 239 22.00 11.36 -17.36
N HIS A 240 21.58 10.54 -16.42
CA HIS A 240 22.26 10.34 -15.15
C HIS A 240 22.99 9.00 -15.16
N TYR A 241 24.06 8.86 -14.39
CA TYR A 241 24.85 7.61 -14.39
C TYR A 241 24.02 6.40 -13.91
N THR A 242 23.03 6.62 -13.05
CA THR A 242 22.06 5.60 -12.58
C THR A 242 21.11 5.12 -13.67
N ASP A 243 20.99 5.82 -14.81
CA ASP A 243 20.10 5.41 -15.90
C ASP A 243 20.67 4.21 -16.68
N LEU A 244 21.98 3.99 -16.59
CA LEU A 244 22.73 2.95 -17.30
C LEU A 244 23.29 1.87 -16.35
N SER A 245 23.21 2.10 -15.04
CA SER A 245 23.71 1.20 -13.99
C SER A 245 22.73 1.15 -12.83
N ARG A 246 22.34 -0.06 -12.39
CA ARG A 246 21.51 -0.26 -11.18
C ARG A 246 22.34 -0.33 -9.89
N ASP A 247 23.67 -0.32 -10.01
CA ASP A 247 24.59 -0.46 -8.87
C ASP A 247 24.98 0.92 -8.32
N ASP A 248 24.33 1.34 -7.23
CA ASP A 248 24.64 2.59 -6.53
C ASP A 248 25.92 2.49 -5.66
N CYS A 249 26.40 1.27 -5.37
CA CYS A 249 27.40 1.04 -4.33
C CYS A 249 28.85 1.40 -4.73
N LEU A 250 29.18 1.54 -6.02
CA LEU A 250 30.59 1.52 -6.46
C LEU A 250 31.17 2.86 -6.97
N MET A 251 30.54 4.01 -6.70
CA MET A 251 30.83 5.22 -7.49
C MET A 251 31.29 6.46 -6.71
N TRP A 252 31.84 6.30 -5.49
CA TRP A 252 32.55 7.40 -4.82
C TRP A 252 33.95 7.60 -5.45
N GLY A 253 34.00 8.24 -6.62
CA GLY A 253 35.25 8.63 -7.30
C GLY A 253 35.13 8.80 -8.83
N ASP A 254 34.17 8.12 -9.46
CA ASP A 254 33.98 8.15 -10.93
C ASP A 254 32.90 9.15 -11.38
N THR A 255 32.08 9.68 -10.47
CA THR A 255 31.06 10.69 -10.77
C THR A 255 31.66 11.98 -11.30
N GLU A 256 32.84 12.40 -10.84
CA GLU A 256 33.57 13.53 -11.42
C GLU A 256 34.07 13.24 -12.84
N LYS A 257 34.58 12.02 -13.08
CA LYS A 257 35.12 11.59 -14.38
C LYS A 257 34.04 11.44 -15.46
N LEU A 258 32.78 11.22 -15.05
CA LEU A 258 31.62 11.09 -15.94
C LEU A 258 30.88 12.41 -16.23
N LYS A 259 31.30 13.54 -15.60
CA LYS A 259 30.64 14.85 -15.73
C LYS A 259 30.52 15.32 -17.19
N THR A 260 31.46 14.97 -18.06
CA THR A 260 31.49 15.41 -19.47
C THR A 260 30.92 14.37 -20.44
N ALA A 261 30.98 13.08 -20.10
CA ALA A 261 30.53 11.98 -20.97
C ALA A 261 29.01 11.94 -21.13
N LEU A 262 28.25 12.04 -20.02
CA LEU A 262 26.79 12.00 -20.07
C LEU A 262 26.18 13.19 -20.84
N PRO A 263 26.61 14.45 -20.63
CA PRO A 263 26.16 15.56 -21.47
C PRO A 263 26.55 15.41 -22.95
N SER A 264 27.73 14.86 -23.24
CA SER A 264 28.15 14.58 -24.63
C SER A 264 27.19 13.58 -25.30
N MET A 265 26.75 12.54 -24.59
CA MET A 265 25.75 11.60 -25.09
C MET A 265 24.40 12.26 -25.35
N ASP A 266 23.90 13.13 -24.45
CA ASP A 266 22.65 13.86 -24.66
C ASP A 266 22.72 14.78 -25.89
N ILE A 267 23.88 15.39 -26.16
CA ILE A 267 24.11 16.19 -27.38
C ILE A 267 24.01 15.31 -28.62
N VAL A 268 24.68 14.16 -28.65
CA VAL A 268 24.66 13.26 -29.81
C VAL A 268 23.25 12.70 -30.04
N ILE A 269 22.54 12.32 -28.98
CA ILE A 269 21.13 11.92 -29.05
C ILE A 269 20.30 13.04 -29.70
N SER A 270 20.49 14.29 -29.27
CA SER A 270 19.80 15.45 -29.83
C SER A 270 20.13 15.65 -31.31
N SER A 271 21.39 15.49 -31.72
CA SER A 271 21.80 15.58 -33.12
C SER A 271 21.20 14.48 -33.99
N ILE A 272 21.15 13.23 -33.52
CA ILE A 272 20.50 12.12 -34.23
C ILE A 272 18.99 12.40 -34.39
N ARG A 273 18.35 12.90 -33.34
CA ARG A 273 16.93 13.28 -33.40
C ARG A 273 16.68 14.41 -34.37
N ALA A 274 17.54 15.43 -34.42
CA ALA A 274 17.43 16.52 -35.37
C ALA A 274 17.51 16.04 -36.83
N LEU A 275 18.27 14.98 -37.11
CA LEU A 275 18.33 14.37 -38.44
C LEU A 275 17.07 13.56 -38.79
N LEU A 276 16.51 12.82 -37.84
CA LEU A 276 15.42 11.87 -38.11
C LEU A 276 14.02 12.45 -37.90
N TYR A 277 13.85 13.34 -36.93
CA TYR A 277 12.56 13.68 -36.33
C TYR A 277 12.41 15.18 -36.02
N SER A 278 13.22 16.07 -36.62
CA SER A 278 13.17 17.52 -36.36
C SER A 278 11.77 18.12 -36.52
N ASP A 279 11.08 17.81 -37.61
CA ASP A 279 9.71 18.28 -37.88
C ASP A 279 8.71 17.79 -36.83
N GLN A 280 8.81 16.51 -36.43
CA GLN A 280 7.95 15.92 -35.40
C GLN A 280 8.24 16.54 -34.02
N ASP A 281 9.52 16.70 -33.67
CA ASP A 281 9.94 17.28 -32.41
C ASP A 281 9.55 18.75 -32.30
N LYS A 282 9.57 19.49 -33.41
CA LYS A 282 9.03 20.85 -33.50
C LYS A 282 7.50 20.85 -33.26
N LEU A 283 6.75 20.02 -33.99
CA LEU A 283 5.30 19.91 -33.81
C LEU A 283 4.92 19.53 -32.36
N LEU A 284 5.62 18.59 -31.74
CA LEU A 284 5.35 18.21 -30.35
C LEU A 284 5.60 19.37 -29.37
N LYS A 285 6.63 20.20 -29.61
CA LYS A 285 6.87 21.41 -28.82
C LYS A 285 5.79 22.46 -29.05
N ASP A 286 5.36 22.66 -30.29
CA ASP A 286 4.30 23.60 -30.66
C ASP A 286 2.94 23.18 -30.06
N ILE A 287 2.67 21.87 -29.98
CA ILE A 287 1.51 21.33 -29.26
C ILE A 287 1.62 21.65 -27.77
N VAL A 288 2.78 21.42 -27.13
CA VAL A 288 2.93 21.73 -25.71
C VAL A 288 2.69 23.23 -25.44
N SER A 289 3.34 24.11 -26.19
CA SER A 289 3.23 25.56 -26.00
C SER A 289 1.82 26.08 -26.28
N LYS A 290 1.13 25.56 -27.30
CA LYS A 290 -0.25 25.97 -27.60
C LYS A 290 -1.22 25.46 -26.55
N PHE A 291 -1.13 24.19 -26.14
CA PHE A 291 -2.07 23.62 -25.17
C PHE A 291 -1.86 24.15 -23.75
N GLU A 292 -0.66 24.65 -23.41
CA GLU A 292 -0.40 25.34 -22.15
C GLU A 292 -1.23 26.62 -21.96
N VAL A 293 -1.62 27.28 -23.06
CA VAL A 293 -2.37 28.56 -23.03
C VAL A 293 -3.85 28.42 -23.37
N ILE A 294 -4.33 27.21 -23.68
CA ILE A 294 -5.75 26.97 -23.99
C ILE A 294 -6.57 27.04 -22.69
N PRO A 295 -7.57 27.95 -22.58
CA PRO A 295 -8.39 28.09 -21.36
C PRO A 295 -9.14 26.81 -20.96
N ASN A 296 -9.44 25.96 -21.93
CA ASN A 296 -10.18 24.72 -21.75
C ASN A 296 -9.32 23.53 -21.27
N VAL A 297 -8.02 23.70 -21.06
CA VAL A 297 -7.18 22.68 -20.43
C VAL A 297 -7.30 22.82 -18.92
N GLN A 298 -7.81 21.77 -18.26
CA GLN A 298 -8.08 21.82 -16.83
C GLN A 298 -6.78 21.87 -16.02
N LYS A 299 -5.85 20.94 -16.30
CA LYS A 299 -4.58 20.79 -15.58
C LYS A 299 -3.52 20.15 -16.47
N ILE A 300 -2.26 20.47 -16.18
CA ILE A 300 -1.07 19.94 -16.87
C ILE A 300 -0.27 19.14 -15.85
N TYR A 301 0.09 17.91 -16.20
CA TYR A 301 0.82 17.00 -15.35
C TYR A 301 2.07 16.47 -16.04
N MET A 302 3.11 16.17 -15.26
CA MET A 302 4.28 15.44 -15.75
C MET A 302 4.19 13.98 -15.33
N ILE A 303 4.08 13.06 -16.28
CA ILE A 303 3.90 11.62 -16.03
C ILE A 303 4.96 10.83 -16.79
N ASN A 304 5.89 10.21 -16.05
CA ASN A 304 7.02 9.44 -16.62
C ASN A 304 7.83 10.23 -17.68
N GLY A 305 8.00 11.54 -17.47
CA GLY A 305 8.74 12.41 -18.40
C GLY A 305 7.92 13.01 -19.55
N ASP A 306 6.63 12.67 -19.66
CA ASP A 306 5.74 13.22 -20.68
C ASP A 306 4.80 14.27 -20.08
N VAL A 307 4.42 15.28 -20.88
CA VAL A 307 3.36 16.22 -20.52
C VAL A 307 2.03 15.53 -20.75
N VAL A 308 1.14 15.62 -19.76
CA VAL A 308 -0.22 15.10 -19.85
C VAL A 308 -1.18 16.26 -19.63
N PHE A 309 -1.91 16.60 -20.67
CA PHE A 309 -3.01 17.55 -20.64
C PHE A 309 -4.29 16.80 -20.25
N ALA A 310 -4.88 17.18 -19.12
CA ALA A 310 -6.18 16.70 -18.69
C ALA A 310 -7.26 17.70 -19.09
N PHE A 311 -8.26 17.23 -19.83
CA PHE A 311 -9.41 18.02 -20.22
C PHE A 311 -10.53 17.90 -19.18
N PRO A 312 -11.41 18.91 -19.05
CA PRO A 312 -12.55 18.88 -18.16
C PRO A 312 -13.39 17.61 -18.35
N LYS A 313 -13.83 17.03 -17.23
CA LYS A 313 -14.75 15.91 -17.25
C LYS A 313 -16.10 16.36 -17.82
N THR A 314 -16.74 15.50 -18.60
CA THR A 314 -18.08 15.81 -19.12
C THR A 314 -19.12 15.85 -18.01
N GLU A 315 -20.26 16.46 -18.31
CA GLU A 315 -21.42 16.39 -17.43
C GLU A 315 -21.81 14.94 -17.15
N ARG A 316 -22.38 14.73 -15.97
CA ARG A 316 -22.79 13.40 -15.53
C ARG A 316 -24.00 12.94 -16.33
N ARG A 317 -23.87 11.79 -16.99
CA ARG A 317 -24.97 11.00 -17.54
C ARG A 317 -25.48 10.04 -16.48
N GLU A 318 -26.76 9.71 -16.54
CA GLU A 318 -27.36 8.76 -15.63
C GLU A 318 -28.26 7.77 -16.35
N LEU A 319 -28.33 6.58 -15.79
CA LEU A 319 -29.29 5.56 -16.18
C LEU A 319 -29.86 4.90 -14.93
N PHE A 320 -31.17 4.79 -14.89
CA PHE A 320 -31.90 4.06 -13.86
C PHE A 320 -32.75 2.99 -14.55
N LYS A 321 -32.50 1.72 -14.25
CA LYS A 321 -33.25 0.59 -14.79
C LYS A 321 -33.99 -0.13 -13.67
N LEU A 322 -35.30 -0.30 -13.82
CA LEU A 322 -36.09 -1.24 -13.01
C LEU A 322 -36.07 -2.61 -13.69
N PHE A 323 -35.97 -3.66 -12.89
CA PHE A 323 -35.99 -5.04 -13.37
C PHE A 323 -37.34 -5.68 -13.06
N GLN A 324 -37.85 -6.47 -14.02
CA GLN A 324 -39.00 -7.32 -13.78
C GLN A 324 -38.60 -8.55 -12.95
N PRO A 325 -39.52 -9.15 -12.17
CA PRO A 325 -39.23 -10.36 -11.43
C PRO A 325 -38.64 -11.47 -12.30
N GLY A 326 -37.46 -11.97 -11.93
CA GLY A 326 -36.73 -13.00 -12.67
C GLY A 326 -35.95 -12.51 -13.90
N GLU A 327 -36.00 -11.21 -14.22
CA GLU A 327 -35.17 -10.61 -15.27
C GLU A 327 -33.69 -10.77 -14.92
N LYS A 328 -32.90 -11.23 -15.89
CA LYS A 328 -31.46 -11.45 -15.71
C LYS A 328 -30.68 -10.20 -16.13
N TYR A 329 -29.58 -9.95 -15.42
CA TYR A 329 -28.61 -8.94 -15.80
C TYR A 329 -27.21 -9.54 -15.73
N SER A 330 -26.46 -9.48 -16.82
CA SER A 330 -25.14 -10.09 -16.94
C SER A 330 -24.01 -9.06 -16.83
N SER A 331 -22.80 -9.54 -16.56
CA SER A 331 -21.60 -8.72 -16.53
C SER A 331 -21.32 -8.04 -17.87
N ILE A 332 -21.57 -8.73 -18.99
CA ILE A 332 -21.41 -8.18 -20.34
C ILE A 332 -22.44 -7.08 -20.63
N GLU A 333 -23.70 -7.28 -20.24
CA GLU A 333 -24.72 -6.23 -20.37
C GLU A 333 -24.36 -4.99 -19.56
N LEU A 334 -23.93 -5.15 -18.30
CA LEU A 334 -23.45 -4.04 -17.48
C LEU A 334 -22.32 -3.28 -18.14
N MET A 335 -21.31 -3.98 -18.66
CA MET A 335 -20.18 -3.33 -19.34
C MET A 335 -20.63 -2.59 -20.59
N ASN A 336 -21.48 -3.20 -21.43
CA ASN A 336 -21.99 -2.56 -22.63
C ASN A 336 -22.85 -1.33 -22.33
N VAL A 337 -23.69 -1.39 -21.30
CA VAL A 337 -24.51 -0.26 -20.88
C VAL A 337 -23.63 0.90 -20.42
N CYS A 338 -22.64 0.65 -19.56
CA CYS A 338 -21.68 1.67 -19.13
C CYS A 338 -20.89 2.26 -20.31
N ASP A 339 -20.48 1.42 -21.26
CA ASP A 339 -19.69 1.85 -22.42
C ASP A 339 -20.51 2.70 -23.39
N ASN A 340 -21.73 2.29 -23.69
CA ASN A 340 -22.63 3.02 -24.59
C ASN A 340 -23.09 4.35 -23.98
N LEU A 341 -23.26 4.43 -22.64
CA LEU A 341 -23.72 5.64 -21.95
C LEU A 341 -22.76 6.83 -22.14
N VAL A 342 -21.50 6.56 -22.47
CA VAL A 342 -20.46 7.59 -22.65
C VAL A 342 -19.96 7.74 -24.10
N ASP A 343 -20.45 6.93 -25.04
CA ASP A 343 -19.95 6.89 -26.43
C ASP A 343 -19.95 8.26 -27.10
N ASN A 344 -21.10 8.94 -27.05
CA ASN A 344 -21.28 10.24 -27.70
C ASN A 344 -20.37 11.30 -27.09
N ASP A 345 -20.25 11.31 -25.76
CA ASP A 345 -19.41 12.28 -25.05
C ASP A 345 -17.92 12.07 -25.39
N LEU A 346 -17.48 10.81 -25.57
CA LEU A 346 -16.13 10.48 -26.03
C LEU A 346 -15.88 10.88 -27.49
N GLU A 347 -16.85 10.64 -28.38
CA GLU A 347 -16.76 11.02 -29.80
C GLU A 347 -16.65 12.54 -29.98
N VAL A 348 -17.52 13.29 -29.30
CA VAL A 348 -17.50 14.76 -29.30
C VAL A 348 -16.17 15.26 -28.76
N SER A 349 -15.74 14.76 -27.61
CA SER A 349 -14.50 15.21 -26.97
C SER A 349 -13.25 14.89 -27.82
N LEU A 350 -13.21 13.73 -28.47
CA LEU A 350 -12.12 13.37 -29.39
C LEU A 350 -12.12 14.25 -30.64
N THR A 351 -13.31 14.58 -31.18
CA THR A 351 -13.46 15.47 -32.33
C THR A 351 -12.93 16.87 -32.02
N ILE A 352 -13.28 17.42 -30.85
CA ILE A 352 -12.75 18.71 -30.37
C ILE A 352 -11.22 18.66 -30.25
N LEU A 353 -10.67 17.59 -29.67
CA LEU A 353 -9.22 17.45 -29.54
C LEU A 353 -8.51 17.38 -30.90
N MET A 354 -9.09 16.68 -31.88
CA MET A 354 -8.54 16.62 -33.24
C MET A 354 -8.61 17.97 -33.96
N ALA A 355 -9.67 18.75 -33.74
CA ALA A 355 -9.77 20.12 -34.25
C ALA A 355 -8.69 21.03 -33.66
N LEU A 356 -8.42 20.94 -32.36
CA LEU A 356 -7.33 21.69 -31.72
C LEU A 356 -5.94 21.28 -32.25
N LEU A 357 -5.71 19.99 -32.49
CA LEU A 357 -4.46 19.52 -33.12
C LEU A 357 -4.31 20.04 -34.55
N ARG A 358 -5.42 20.15 -35.29
CA ARG A 358 -5.45 20.75 -36.64
C ARG A 358 -5.00 22.20 -36.59
N GLU A 359 -5.51 23.01 -35.66
CA GLU A 359 -5.10 24.42 -35.50
C GLU A 359 -3.59 24.58 -35.29
N VAL A 360 -2.95 23.65 -34.58
CA VAL A 360 -1.50 23.68 -34.35
C VAL A 360 -0.71 23.30 -35.61
N SER A 361 -1.21 22.33 -36.38
CA SER A 361 -0.44 21.71 -37.48
C SER A 361 -0.69 22.28 -38.89
N GLY A 362 -1.77 23.07 -39.08
CA GLY A 362 -2.04 23.78 -40.32
C GLY A 362 -2.48 22.95 -41.54
N LYS A 363 -2.84 21.65 -41.39
CA LYS A 363 -3.23 20.78 -42.52
C LYS A 363 -4.59 20.09 -42.32
N ASP A 364 -5.34 19.95 -43.43
CA ASP A 364 -6.68 19.35 -43.54
C ASP A 364 -6.67 17.90 -44.10
N ASP A 365 -7.51 17.03 -43.54
CA ASP A 365 -7.85 15.68 -44.04
C ASP A 365 -9.21 15.26 -43.40
N THR A 366 -10.24 16.08 -43.63
CA THR A 366 -11.51 16.12 -42.86
C THR A 366 -12.35 14.83 -42.95
N ASP A 367 -12.50 14.24 -44.14
CA ASP A 367 -13.33 13.04 -44.33
C ASP A 367 -12.69 11.78 -43.72
N LYS A 368 -11.38 11.59 -43.96
CA LYS A 368 -10.62 10.45 -43.41
C LYS A 368 -10.45 10.52 -41.89
N MET A 369 -10.43 11.73 -41.33
CA MET A 369 -10.33 11.92 -39.88
C MET A 369 -11.64 11.51 -39.19
N THR A 370 -12.79 11.86 -39.74
CA THR A 370 -14.11 11.48 -39.20
C THR A 370 -14.25 9.95 -39.12
N ASP A 371 -13.89 9.23 -40.18
CA ASP A 371 -13.88 7.76 -40.18
C ASP A 371 -12.87 7.18 -39.18
N SER A 372 -11.73 7.84 -39.02
CA SER A 372 -10.71 7.44 -38.04
C SER A 372 -11.24 7.61 -36.61
N ILE A 373 -11.93 8.71 -36.30
CA ILE A 373 -12.57 8.97 -35.01
C ILE A 373 -13.62 7.90 -34.72
N LYS A 374 -14.56 7.66 -35.64
CA LYS A 374 -15.59 6.62 -35.48
C LYS A 374 -14.99 5.24 -35.25
N ARG A 375 -13.90 4.91 -35.95
CA ARG A 375 -13.16 3.67 -35.73
C ARG A 375 -12.52 3.61 -34.35
N CYS A 376 -11.97 4.73 -33.86
CA CYS A 376 -11.36 4.81 -32.54
C CYS A 376 -12.37 4.63 -31.41
N ILE A 377 -13.57 5.20 -31.54
CA ILE A 377 -14.65 5.04 -30.55
C ILE A 377 -15.13 3.59 -30.49
N ASN A 378 -15.16 2.88 -31.63
CA ASN A 378 -15.63 1.50 -31.68
C ASN A 378 -14.58 0.43 -31.35
N GLN A 379 -13.38 0.80 -30.90
CA GLN A 379 -12.30 -0.15 -30.60
C GLN A 379 -11.55 0.19 -29.32
N PRO A 380 -11.09 -0.82 -28.54
CA PRO A 380 -10.41 -0.58 -27.27
C PRO A 380 -9.02 0.03 -27.45
N SER A 381 -8.40 -0.19 -28.60
CA SER A 381 -7.13 0.41 -28.96
C SER A 381 -7.05 0.58 -30.46
N SER A 382 -6.61 1.75 -30.88
CA SER A 382 -6.55 2.14 -32.28
C SER A 382 -5.37 3.09 -32.47
N ARG A 383 -5.03 3.33 -33.75
CA ARG A 383 -3.94 4.23 -34.13
C ARG A 383 -4.44 5.12 -35.26
N ILE A 384 -4.28 6.42 -35.07
CA ILE A 384 -4.52 7.43 -36.11
C ILE A 384 -3.16 7.81 -36.70
N ILE A 385 -3.09 7.81 -38.03
CA ILE A 385 -1.94 8.31 -38.79
C ILE A 385 -2.24 9.78 -39.11
N TYR A 386 -1.63 10.68 -38.35
CA TYR A 386 -1.87 12.11 -38.46
C TYR A 386 -0.86 12.73 -39.43
N LYS A 387 -1.34 13.35 -40.51
CA LYS A 387 -0.48 14.03 -41.48
C LYS A 387 -0.34 15.51 -41.14
N PHE A 388 0.86 16.05 -41.24
CA PHE A 388 1.15 17.46 -41.00
C PHE A 388 2.20 17.99 -41.98
N LYS A 389 2.30 19.32 -42.11
CA LYS A 389 3.29 19.99 -42.96
C LYS A 389 4.62 20.13 -42.22
N GLY A 390 5.71 19.59 -42.79
CA GLY A 390 7.07 19.79 -42.29
C GLY A 390 7.69 21.11 -42.76
N CYS A 391 8.92 21.40 -42.34
CA CYS A 391 9.62 22.67 -42.65
C CYS A 391 9.84 22.94 -44.15
N ASN A 392 9.76 21.92 -45.02
CA ASN A 392 9.93 22.04 -46.48
C ASN A 392 8.61 21.87 -47.26
N ASP A 393 7.45 22.08 -46.62
CA ASP A 393 6.11 21.84 -47.19
C ASP A 393 5.81 20.38 -47.61
N VAL A 394 6.70 19.46 -47.27
CA VAL A 394 6.52 18.01 -47.47
C VAL A 394 5.65 17.43 -46.37
N ASP A 395 4.73 16.56 -46.76
CA ASP A 395 3.88 15.82 -45.82
C ASP A 395 4.70 14.90 -44.92
N LYS A 396 4.57 15.12 -43.62
CA LYS A 396 5.11 14.25 -42.57
C LYS A 396 3.98 13.56 -41.83
N VAL A 397 4.32 12.51 -41.10
CA VAL A 397 3.36 11.66 -40.39
C VAL A 397 3.72 11.60 -38.91
N LEU A 398 2.71 11.74 -38.06
CA LEU A 398 2.76 11.53 -36.62
C LEU A 398 1.79 10.40 -36.26
N SER A 399 2.26 9.41 -35.50
CA SER A 399 1.39 8.35 -34.99
C SER A 399 0.69 8.83 -33.73
N ILE A 400 -0.64 8.72 -33.68
CA ILE A 400 -1.43 8.95 -32.46
C ILE A 400 -1.99 7.60 -31.99
N SER A 401 -1.60 7.14 -30.81
CA SER A 401 -2.22 5.98 -30.16
C SER A 401 -3.47 6.43 -29.43
N VAL A 402 -4.62 5.82 -29.71
CA VAL A 402 -5.86 6.07 -28.97
C VAL A 402 -6.21 4.82 -28.16
N LYS A 403 -6.46 5.00 -26.87
CA LYS A 403 -6.86 3.90 -25.97
C LYS A 403 -8.16 4.27 -25.28
N ARG A 404 -9.12 3.36 -25.35
CA ARG A 404 -10.40 3.49 -24.66
C ARG A 404 -10.40 2.64 -23.40
N VAL A 405 -10.65 3.27 -22.26
CA VAL A 405 -10.60 2.62 -20.95
C VAL A 405 -11.86 2.96 -20.18
N MET A 406 -12.52 1.95 -19.62
CA MET A 406 -13.71 2.13 -18.80
C MET A 406 -13.42 1.72 -17.37
N TYR A 407 -13.73 2.57 -16.39
CA TYR A 407 -13.67 2.25 -14.98
C TYR A 407 -15.09 2.10 -14.44
N ILE A 408 -15.47 0.86 -14.13
CA ILE A 408 -16.71 0.57 -13.41
C ILE A 408 -16.36 0.50 -11.92
N MET A 409 -16.95 1.41 -11.16
CA MET A 409 -16.67 1.67 -9.76
C MET A 409 -17.91 1.34 -8.95
N MET A 410 -17.73 0.52 -7.92
CA MET A 410 -18.77 0.12 -6.98
C MET A 410 -18.32 0.46 -5.57
N HIS A 411 -19.23 0.47 -4.61
CA HIS A 411 -18.88 0.64 -3.20
C HIS A 411 -19.28 -0.63 -2.43
N PHE A 412 -18.29 -1.51 -2.19
CA PHE A 412 -18.50 -2.89 -1.73
C PHE A 412 -19.01 -3.85 -2.84
N SER A 413 -18.18 -3.98 -3.88
CA SER A 413 -18.35 -4.84 -5.07
C SER A 413 -18.88 -6.26 -4.86
N PRO A 414 -18.69 -6.96 -3.71
CA PRO A 414 -19.36 -8.24 -3.50
C PRO A 414 -20.88 -8.13 -3.53
N ALA A 415 -21.47 -6.99 -3.13
CA ALA A 415 -22.91 -6.78 -3.18
C ALA A 415 -23.39 -6.68 -4.61
N GLU A 416 -22.82 -5.77 -5.40
CA GLU A 416 -23.29 -5.46 -6.75
C GLU A 416 -22.96 -6.60 -7.73
N LEU A 417 -21.73 -7.13 -7.70
CA LEU A 417 -21.33 -8.15 -8.67
C LEU A 417 -22.00 -9.51 -8.44
N SER A 418 -22.32 -9.85 -7.18
CA SER A 418 -23.00 -11.12 -6.89
C SER A 418 -24.42 -11.18 -7.44
N MET A 419 -25.03 -10.02 -7.75
CA MET A 419 -26.36 -9.93 -8.36
C MET A 419 -26.35 -10.21 -9.87
N LEU A 420 -25.18 -10.28 -10.50
CA LEU A 420 -25.06 -10.58 -11.92
C LEU A 420 -25.34 -12.06 -12.18
N SER A 421 -26.20 -12.33 -13.16
CA SER A 421 -26.66 -13.68 -13.51
C SER A 421 -25.56 -14.64 -13.97
N ASP A 422 -24.42 -14.13 -14.43
CA ASP A 422 -23.24 -14.86 -14.90
C ASP A 422 -22.05 -14.77 -13.91
N PHE A 423 -22.29 -14.33 -12.67
CA PHE A 423 -21.26 -14.12 -11.66
C PHE A 423 -20.40 -15.37 -11.39
N GLU A 424 -20.99 -16.57 -11.43
CA GLU A 424 -20.29 -17.82 -11.18
C GLU A 424 -19.14 -18.09 -12.16
N SER A 425 -19.30 -17.71 -13.44
CA SER A 425 -18.20 -17.72 -14.42
C SER A 425 -17.33 -16.47 -14.32
N PHE A 426 -17.95 -15.30 -14.13
CA PHE A 426 -17.26 -14.01 -14.17
C PHE A 426 -16.25 -13.82 -13.03
N LYS A 427 -16.54 -14.35 -11.82
CA LYS A 427 -15.69 -14.19 -10.63
C LYS A 427 -14.27 -14.76 -10.80
N GLU A 428 -14.06 -15.68 -11.74
CA GLU A 428 -12.73 -16.26 -12.05
C GLU A 428 -11.82 -15.27 -12.80
N GLU A 429 -12.41 -14.32 -13.53
CA GLU A 429 -11.68 -13.28 -14.25
C GLU A 429 -11.20 -12.15 -13.31
N LEU A 430 -11.85 -12.01 -12.16
CA LEU A 430 -11.57 -11.01 -11.14
C LEU A 430 -10.40 -11.40 -10.22
N ASP A 431 -10.02 -10.43 -9.39
CA ASP A 431 -9.08 -10.58 -8.28
C ASP A 431 -9.76 -10.21 -6.96
N MET A 432 -9.23 -10.71 -5.84
CA MET A 432 -9.72 -10.37 -4.51
C MET A 432 -8.68 -9.56 -3.73
N ILE A 433 -9.04 -8.35 -3.29
CA ILE A 433 -8.19 -7.50 -2.45
C ILE A 433 -8.96 -7.08 -1.21
N GLN A 434 -8.43 -7.41 -0.03
CA GLN A 434 -9.04 -7.13 1.28
C GLN A 434 -10.52 -7.55 1.38
N GLY A 435 -10.89 -8.60 0.64
CA GLY A 435 -12.24 -9.13 0.60
C GLY A 435 -13.12 -8.57 -0.50
N GLN A 436 -12.65 -7.64 -1.35
CA GLN A 436 -13.45 -7.04 -2.42
C GLN A 436 -13.03 -7.54 -3.80
N TYR A 437 -13.95 -7.53 -4.77
CA TYR A 437 -13.69 -7.98 -6.14
C TYR A 437 -13.24 -6.82 -7.03
N VAL A 438 -12.09 -6.95 -7.68
CA VAL A 438 -11.47 -5.89 -8.50
C VAL A 438 -10.70 -6.50 -9.66
N THR A 439 -10.20 -5.66 -10.58
CA THR A 439 -9.23 -6.11 -11.61
C THR A 439 -7.82 -5.56 -11.33
N ARG A 440 -6.84 -6.45 -11.14
CA ARG A 440 -5.43 -6.10 -10.89
C ARG A 440 -4.65 -5.96 -12.18
N GLY A 441 -4.37 -4.72 -12.58
CA GLY A 441 -3.43 -4.40 -13.66
C GLY A 441 -3.91 -4.77 -15.07
N LYS A 442 -4.36 -6.00 -15.32
CA LYS A 442 -4.94 -6.43 -16.60
C LYS A 442 -6.42 -6.01 -16.65
N PRO A 443 -6.85 -5.26 -17.68
CA PRO A 443 -8.27 -4.99 -17.91
C PRO A 443 -8.98 -6.25 -18.42
N LEU A 444 -10.29 -6.30 -18.19
CA LEU A 444 -11.20 -7.23 -18.84
C LEU A 444 -11.35 -6.83 -20.31
N LYS A 445 -11.40 -7.83 -21.19
CA LYS A 445 -11.46 -7.62 -22.64
C LYS A 445 -12.49 -8.57 -23.25
N TYR A 446 -13.55 -8.01 -23.79
CA TYR A 446 -14.58 -8.74 -24.50
C TYR A 446 -14.74 -8.16 -25.91
N LYS A 447 -15.01 -9.01 -26.90
CA LYS A 447 -15.16 -8.57 -28.29
C LYS A 447 -16.32 -7.60 -28.49
N VAL A 448 -17.35 -7.72 -27.66
CA VAL A 448 -18.58 -6.91 -27.74
C VAL A 448 -18.48 -5.58 -26.99
N VAL A 449 -17.46 -5.41 -26.14
CA VAL A 449 -17.23 -4.17 -25.37
C VAL A 449 -16.15 -3.35 -26.07
N LYS A 450 -16.41 -2.05 -26.30
CA LYS A 450 -15.52 -1.16 -27.05
C LYS A 450 -14.33 -0.70 -26.20
N SER A 451 -14.44 -0.75 -24.87
CA SER A 451 -13.40 -0.36 -23.92
C SER A 451 -12.58 -1.51 -23.34
N HIS A 452 -11.35 -1.21 -22.91
CA HIS A 452 -10.67 -2.00 -21.87
C HIS A 452 -11.30 -1.71 -20.50
N VAL A 453 -11.91 -2.71 -19.86
CA VAL A 453 -12.69 -2.49 -18.63
C VAL A 453 -11.88 -2.79 -17.37
N HIS A 454 -11.94 -1.87 -16.41
CA HIS A 454 -11.42 -2.05 -15.06
C HIS A 454 -12.54 -2.01 -14.03
N ILE A 455 -12.57 -3.00 -13.15
CA ILE A 455 -13.44 -2.99 -11.97
C ILE A 455 -12.65 -2.42 -10.79
N ARG A 456 -13.25 -1.47 -10.09
CA ARG A 456 -12.69 -0.80 -8.92
C ARG A 456 -13.71 -0.77 -7.80
N ASP A 457 -13.21 -0.88 -6.57
CA ASP A 457 -14.03 -0.77 -5.37
C ASP A 457 -13.63 0.48 -4.59
N THR A 458 -14.57 1.40 -4.45
CA THR A 458 -14.35 2.68 -3.76
C THR A 458 -14.20 2.52 -2.25
N GLU A 459 -14.60 1.40 -1.65
CA GLU A 459 -14.32 1.11 -0.24
C GLU A 459 -12.81 0.94 -0.01
N LEU A 460 -12.07 0.37 -0.99
CA LEU A 460 -10.61 0.25 -0.94
C LEU A 460 -9.89 1.59 -1.08
N LEU A 461 -10.59 2.60 -1.60
CA LEU A 461 -10.12 3.96 -1.82
C LEU A 461 -10.48 4.89 -0.66
N SER A 462 -11.47 4.52 0.13
CA SER A 462 -11.98 5.31 1.23
C SER A 462 -10.96 5.48 2.37
N PRO A 463 -10.84 6.69 2.97
CA PRO A 463 -10.01 6.90 4.14
C PRO A 463 -10.40 6.04 5.34
N PRO A 464 -9.44 5.67 6.23
CA PRO A 464 -9.75 4.95 7.47
C PRO A 464 -10.73 5.74 8.34
N GLY A 465 -11.82 5.11 8.74
CA GLY A 465 -12.92 5.76 9.48
C GLY A 465 -14.08 6.22 8.59
N SER A 466 -13.88 6.34 7.27
CA SER A 466 -14.91 6.73 6.30
C SER A 466 -15.21 5.61 5.30
N LYS A 467 -15.18 4.35 5.75
CA LYS A 467 -15.37 3.19 4.87
C LYS A 467 -16.78 2.99 4.35
N SER A 468 -17.80 3.51 5.01
CA SER A 468 -19.18 3.37 4.50
C SER A 468 -19.48 4.43 3.46
N LEU A 469 -20.35 4.11 2.51
CA LEU A 469 -20.76 5.05 1.46
C LEU A 469 -21.34 6.35 2.03
N ALA A 470 -22.09 6.24 3.14
CA ALA A 470 -22.61 7.40 3.87
C ALA A 470 -21.49 8.33 4.39
N ALA A 471 -20.41 7.74 4.92
CA ALA A 471 -19.27 8.50 5.40
C ALA A 471 -18.47 9.11 4.25
N VAL A 472 -18.36 8.41 3.11
CA VAL A 472 -17.79 8.97 1.87
C VAL A 472 -18.62 10.14 1.35
N GLY A 473 -19.95 9.99 1.25
CA GLY A 473 -20.84 11.07 0.82
C GLY A 473 -20.78 12.29 1.74
N SER A 474 -20.57 12.06 3.05
CA SER A 474 -20.39 13.15 4.02
C SER A 474 -19.13 14.00 3.76
N ILE A 475 -18.11 13.47 3.09
CA ILE A 475 -16.91 14.24 2.69
C ILE A 475 -17.27 15.29 1.63
N TYR A 476 -18.27 15.01 0.81
CA TYR A 476 -18.71 15.83 -0.32
C TYR A 476 -20.11 16.43 -0.10
N ALA A 477 -20.52 16.55 1.17
CA ALA A 477 -21.87 16.99 1.52
C ALA A 477 -22.16 18.42 1.01
N ASP A 478 -21.16 19.31 1.09
CA ASP A 478 -21.26 20.70 0.62
C ASP A 478 -21.42 20.80 -0.91
N GLU A 479 -21.07 19.72 -1.63
CA GLU A 479 -21.25 19.59 -3.09
C GLU A 479 -22.55 18.85 -3.46
N GLY A 480 -23.42 18.55 -2.48
CA GLY A 480 -24.72 17.89 -2.70
C GLY A 480 -24.67 16.35 -2.76
N TYR A 481 -23.55 15.71 -2.40
CA TYR A 481 -23.39 14.25 -2.44
C TYR A 481 -23.64 13.57 -1.09
N LYS A 482 -24.53 14.14 -0.27
CA LYS A 482 -24.90 13.52 1.00
C LYS A 482 -25.84 12.35 0.73
N LYS A 483 -25.52 11.17 1.28
CA LYS A 483 -26.38 9.98 1.16
C LYS A 483 -27.79 10.28 1.70
N VAL A 484 -28.80 9.91 0.93
CA VAL A 484 -30.22 10.09 1.28
C VAL A 484 -30.58 9.19 2.46
N ASP A 485 -31.29 9.73 3.45
CA ASP A 485 -31.76 8.95 4.61
C ASP A 485 -33.20 8.46 4.40
N ILE A 486 -33.34 7.14 4.28
CA ILE A 486 -34.60 6.44 4.06
C ILE A 486 -35.27 5.94 5.35
N LYS A 487 -34.75 6.31 6.52
CA LYS A 487 -35.38 6.07 7.86
C LYS A 487 -35.87 4.62 8.07
N GLU A 488 -37.17 4.40 8.25
CA GLU A 488 -37.76 3.08 8.51
C GLU A 488 -37.62 2.08 7.35
N TYR A 489 -37.37 2.55 6.12
CA TYR A 489 -37.25 1.67 4.94
C TYR A 489 -35.88 0.99 4.80
N ARG A 490 -34.95 1.19 5.74
CA ARG A 490 -33.62 0.54 5.69
C ARG A 490 -33.77 -0.99 5.71
N GLY A 491 -33.36 -1.64 4.62
CA GLY A 491 -33.52 -3.09 4.43
C GLY A 491 -34.89 -3.51 3.88
N LYS A 492 -35.80 -2.57 3.60
CA LYS A 492 -37.15 -2.75 3.06
C LYS A 492 -37.29 -2.11 1.67
N MET A 493 -36.35 -2.41 0.77
CA MET A 493 -36.26 -1.76 -0.55
C MET A 493 -37.50 -1.98 -1.43
N LYS A 494 -38.14 -3.16 -1.32
CA LYS A 494 -39.39 -3.46 -2.06
C LYS A 494 -40.56 -2.62 -1.57
N GLU A 495 -40.70 -2.41 -0.25
CA GLU A 495 -41.70 -1.52 0.33
C GLU A 495 -41.44 -0.07 -0.11
N LEU A 496 -40.17 0.38 -0.06
CA LEU A 496 -39.79 1.73 -0.49
C LEU A 496 -40.13 1.99 -1.97
N LEU A 497 -39.86 1.02 -2.84
CA LEU A 497 -40.18 1.10 -4.26
C LEU A 497 -41.70 1.23 -4.48
N ASN A 498 -42.51 0.45 -3.76
CA ASN A 498 -43.96 0.45 -3.91
C ASN A 498 -44.61 1.71 -3.32
N GLU A 499 -44.17 2.14 -2.13
CA GLU A 499 -44.81 3.24 -1.40
C GLU A 499 -44.25 4.62 -1.80
N LYS A 500 -42.94 4.73 -2.04
CA LYS A 500 -42.24 5.99 -2.31
C LYS A 500 -41.23 5.83 -3.47
N PRO A 501 -41.70 5.53 -4.70
CA PRO A 501 -40.83 5.24 -5.85
C PRO A 501 -39.87 6.38 -6.20
N LYS A 502 -40.27 7.64 -6.00
CA LYS A 502 -39.39 8.81 -6.21
C LYS A 502 -38.20 8.80 -5.24
N LEU A 503 -38.46 8.55 -3.96
CA LEU A 503 -37.42 8.47 -2.92
C LEU A 503 -36.52 7.25 -3.16
N PHE A 504 -37.07 6.12 -3.60
CA PHE A 504 -36.32 4.94 -4.01
C PHE A 504 -35.31 5.26 -5.12
N LYS A 505 -35.78 5.92 -6.19
CA LYS A 505 -34.92 6.33 -7.31
C LYS A 505 -33.85 7.31 -6.85
N GLU A 506 -34.23 8.33 -6.06
CA GLU A 506 -33.30 9.34 -5.55
C GLU A 506 -32.20 8.71 -4.68
N TYR A 507 -32.58 7.78 -3.79
CA TYR A 507 -31.65 7.06 -2.92
C TYR A 507 -30.62 6.25 -3.71
N GLY A 508 -31.07 5.37 -4.62
CA GLY A 508 -30.15 4.53 -5.38
C GLY A 508 -29.30 5.32 -6.39
N MET A 509 -29.85 6.38 -6.99
CA MET A 509 -29.06 7.26 -7.86
C MET A 509 -28.00 8.04 -7.09
N MET A 510 -28.32 8.50 -5.88
CA MET A 510 -27.35 9.19 -5.01
C MET A 510 -26.17 8.28 -4.66
N ASP A 511 -26.41 6.98 -4.42
CA ASP A 511 -25.34 6.01 -4.14
C ASP A 511 -24.39 5.83 -5.34
N ALA A 512 -24.94 5.74 -6.56
CA ALA A 512 -24.15 5.75 -7.78
C ALA A 512 -23.40 7.09 -7.99
N TYR A 513 -24.01 8.23 -7.66
CA TYR A 513 -23.37 9.55 -7.74
C TYR A 513 -22.20 9.70 -6.77
N ILE A 514 -22.35 9.29 -5.51
CA ILE A 514 -21.28 9.33 -4.51
C ILE A 514 -20.12 8.46 -4.97
N THR A 515 -20.41 7.28 -5.48
CA THR A 515 -19.40 6.33 -5.98
C THR A 515 -18.62 6.92 -7.17
N LEU A 516 -19.31 7.50 -8.15
CA LEU A 516 -18.68 8.19 -9.28
C LEU A 516 -17.85 9.38 -8.82
N LYS A 517 -18.39 10.25 -7.95
CA LYS A 517 -17.72 11.43 -7.43
C LYS A 517 -16.45 11.07 -6.70
N HIS A 518 -16.51 10.11 -5.78
CA HIS A 518 -15.34 9.67 -5.03
C HIS A 518 -14.28 9.06 -5.95
N GLY A 519 -14.68 8.20 -6.88
CA GLY A 519 -13.79 7.63 -7.89
C GLY A 519 -13.07 8.69 -8.74
N ASN A 520 -13.81 9.70 -9.18
CA ASN A 520 -13.28 10.84 -9.93
C ASN A 520 -12.29 11.68 -9.11
N THR A 521 -12.62 12.00 -7.86
CA THR A 521 -11.70 12.73 -6.97
C THR A 521 -10.44 11.92 -6.67
N MET A 522 -10.56 10.60 -6.52
CA MET A 522 -9.40 9.71 -6.32
C MET A 522 -8.50 9.61 -7.56
N GLU A 523 -9.10 9.62 -8.74
CA GLU A 523 -8.37 9.68 -10.02
C GLU A 523 -7.61 11.01 -10.17
N GLU A 524 -8.25 12.13 -9.88
CA GLU A 524 -7.62 13.46 -9.90
C GLU A 524 -6.47 13.56 -8.89
N PHE A 525 -6.67 13.01 -7.69
CA PHE A 525 -5.61 12.93 -6.71
C PHE A 525 -4.46 12.06 -7.21
N TYR A 526 -4.74 10.94 -7.89
CA TYR A 526 -3.72 10.06 -8.43
C TYR A 526 -2.93 10.70 -9.59
N LEU A 527 -3.59 11.49 -10.44
CA LEU A 527 -2.95 12.35 -11.45
C LEU A 527 -1.99 13.35 -10.82
N SER A 528 -2.37 13.98 -9.70
CA SER A 528 -1.49 14.89 -8.96
C SER A 528 -0.22 14.21 -8.44
N LEU A 529 -0.23 12.87 -8.34
CA LEU A 529 0.93 12.05 -8.01
C LEU A 529 1.65 11.48 -9.24
N SER A 530 1.44 12.07 -10.42
CA SER A 530 2.01 11.64 -11.69
C SER A 530 1.62 10.21 -12.09
N LYS A 531 0.36 9.80 -11.84
CA LYS A 531 -0.18 8.48 -12.22
C LYS A 531 -1.54 8.60 -12.90
N LEU A 532 -1.78 7.82 -13.94
CA LEU A 532 -3.02 7.83 -14.72
C LEU A 532 -4.04 6.79 -14.24
N GLY A 533 -5.32 7.15 -14.28
CA GLY A 533 -6.45 6.24 -14.04
C GLY A 533 -6.86 6.12 -12.57
N VAL A 534 -7.90 5.33 -12.31
CA VAL A 534 -8.41 5.16 -10.94
C VAL A 534 -7.48 4.22 -10.15
N PRO A 535 -6.95 4.66 -8.98
CA PRO A 535 -6.11 3.82 -8.14
C PRO A 535 -6.84 2.54 -7.70
N LEU A 536 -6.07 1.48 -7.43
CA LEU A 536 -6.66 0.19 -7.01
C LEU A 536 -6.95 0.14 -5.50
N THR A 537 -6.09 0.77 -4.70
CA THR A 537 -6.21 0.85 -3.24
C THR A 537 -5.64 2.18 -2.77
N SER A 538 -6.14 2.69 -1.65
CA SER A 538 -5.56 3.83 -0.94
C SER A 538 -4.07 3.63 -0.60
N THR A 539 -3.66 2.41 -0.24
CA THR A 539 -2.25 2.10 0.04
C THR A 539 -1.35 2.25 -1.19
N GLY A 540 -1.86 1.95 -2.40
CA GLY A 540 -1.13 2.15 -3.67
C GLY A 540 -0.81 3.62 -3.96
N ILE A 541 -1.64 4.54 -3.45
CA ILE A 541 -1.45 5.99 -3.57
C ILE A 541 -0.27 6.43 -2.71
N SER A 542 -0.21 5.97 -1.45
CA SER A 542 0.88 6.28 -0.52
C SER A 542 2.24 5.85 -1.07
N LYS A 543 2.28 4.68 -1.71
CA LYS A 543 3.46 4.21 -2.44
C LYS A 543 3.87 5.16 -3.56
N SER A 544 2.91 5.60 -4.36
CA SER A 544 3.15 6.51 -5.48
C SER A 544 3.63 7.89 -5.01
N TYR A 545 3.11 8.37 -3.87
CA TYR A 545 3.56 9.58 -3.21
C TYR A 545 5.04 9.50 -2.81
N VAL A 546 5.44 8.44 -2.12
CA VAL A 546 6.84 8.24 -1.71
C VAL A 546 7.78 8.23 -2.91
N PHE A 547 7.44 7.49 -3.98
CA PHE A 547 8.27 7.45 -5.18
C PHE A 547 8.33 8.78 -5.92
N LEU A 548 7.25 9.56 -5.93
CA LEU A 548 7.26 10.89 -6.51
C LEU A 548 8.22 11.82 -5.76
N GLU A 549 8.15 11.84 -4.43
CA GLU A 549 9.03 12.68 -3.61
C GLU A 549 10.50 12.23 -3.68
N TRP A 550 10.75 10.92 -3.71
CA TRP A 550 12.08 10.38 -3.98
C TRP A 550 12.59 10.73 -5.37
N HIS A 551 11.75 10.67 -6.39
CA HIS A 551 12.13 11.08 -7.75
C HIS A 551 12.49 12.57 -7.81
N LYS A 552 11.70 13.45 -7.20
CA LYS A 552 11.99 14.90 -7.10
C LYS A 552 13.34 15.19 -6.45
N THR A 553 13.70 14.42 -5.43
CA THR A 553 14.96 14.55 -4.69
C THR A 553 16.10 13.70 -5.26
N ARG A 554 15.86 12.99 -6.38
CA ARG A 554 16.79 12.01 -6.98
C ARG A 554 17.30 10.96 -5.99
N TYR A 555 16.45 10.57 -5.04
CA TYR A 555 16.71 9.49 -4.11
C TYR A 555 16.37 8.14 -4.75
N ALA A 556 17.37 7.26 -4.88
CA ALA A 556 17.23 5.95 -5.54
C ALA A 556 16.44 4.90 -4.71
N GLY A 557 16.19 5.18 -3.42
CA GLY A 557 15.62 4.21 -2.49
C GLY A 557 16.67 3.53 -1.61
N TYR A 558 16.26 2.48 -0.89
CA TYR A 558 17.14 1.67 -0.02
C TYR A 558 17.00 0.16 -0.28
N HIS A 559 16.31 -0.24 -1.36
CA HIS A 559 15.86 -1.61 -1.58
C HIS A 559 16.91 -2.52 -2.22
N LEU A 560 17.83 -1.93 -2.99
CA LEU A 560 18.88 -2.64 -3.73
C LEU A 560 20.20 -2.48 -3.01
N ILE A 561 20.82 -3.60 -2.65
CA ILE A 561 22.20 -3.67 -2.18
C ILE A 561 22.95 -4.59 -3.14
N GLY A 562 23.76 -4.01 -4.04
CA GLY A 562 24.24 -4.72 -5.23
C GLY A 562 23.07 -5.30 -6.04
N ASP A 563 23.17 -6.56 -6.46
CA ASP A 563 22.11 -7.29 -7.20
C ASP A 563 20.96 -7.83 -6.33
N VAL A 564 20.94 -7.49 -5.04
CA VAL A 564 20.06 -8.10 -4.04
C VAL A 564 18.96 -7.14 -3.61
N ASN A 565 17.71 -7.51 -3.85
CA ASN A 565 16.54 -6.76 -3.40
C ASN A 565 16.09 -7.24 -2.02
N ILE A 566 16.20 -6.37 -1.01
CA ILE A 566 15.85 -6.67 0.39
C ILE A 566 14.35 -6.98 0.55
N SER A 567 13.49 -6.42 -0.29
CA SER A 567 12.04 -6.65 -0.17
C SER A 567 11.62 -8.08 -0.55
N ASP A 568 12.44 -8.78 -1.33
CA ASP A 568 12.23 -10.18 -1.70
C ASP A 568 13.00 -11.12 -0.75
N LEU A 569 12.51 -11.17 0.50
CA LEU A 569 13.06 -12.01 1.58
C LEU A 569 13.21 -13.49 1.17
N ALA A 570 12.29 -14.01 0.36
CA ALA A 570 12.32 -15.40 -0.10
C ALA A 570 13.53 -15.65 -1.01
N SER A 571 13.89 -14.67 -1.86
CA SER A 571 15.08 -14.79 -2.69
C SER A 571 16.39 -14.65 -1.89
N LEU A 572 16.40 -13.85 -0.81
CA LEU A 572 17.59 -13.62 0.01
C LEU A 572 18.14 -14.89 0.65
N ILE A 573 17.25 -15.80 1.03
CA ILE A 573 17.59 -17.06 1.69
C ILE A 573 17.96 -18.18 0.70
N THR A 574 17.98 -17.90 -0.60
CA THR A 574 18.42 -18.90 -1.59
C THR A 574 19.94 -19.08 -1.51
N PRO A 575 20.47 -20.32 -1.66
CA PRO A 575 21.91 -20.56 -1.56
C PRO A 575 22.74 -19.71 -2.51
N LYS A 576 22.21 -19.34 -3.68
CA LYS A 576 22.91 -18.52 -4.67
C LYS A 576 23.06 -17.07 -4.19
N LYS A 577 21.99 -16.45 -3.71
CA LYS A 577 22.02 -15.04 -3.25
C LYS A 577 22.66 -14.90 -1.87
N ALA A 578 22.43 -15.84 -0.96
CA ALA A 578 23.05 -15.84 0.37
C ALA A 578 24.58 -15.92 0.30
N ARG A 579 25.14 -16.71 -0.65
CA ARG A 579 26.58 -16.80 -0.89
C ARG A 579 27.17 -15.57 -1.59
N ALA A 580 26.35 -14.77 -2.26
CA ALA A 580 26.80 -13.62 -3.04
C ALA A 580 26.83 -12.31 -2.22
N ALA A 581 26.13 -12.26 -1.08
CA ALA A 581 26.04 -11.05 -0.26
C ALA A 581 25.94 -11.35 1.24
N ASP A 582 26.85 -10.77 2.03
CA ASP A 582 26.79 -10.77 3.51
C ASP A 582 25.53 -10.09 4.06
N VAL A 583 24.81 -9.36 3.22
CA VAL A 583 23.47 -8.79 3.51
C VAL A 583 22.53 -9.84 4.11
N SER A 584 22.55 -11.07 3.60
CA SER A 584 21.70 -12.15 4.11
C SER A 584 21.99 -12.50 5.58
N ASN A 585 23.25 -12.42 6.00
CA ASN A 585 23.72 -12.70 7.36
C ASN A 585 23.27 -11.64 8.38
N TYR A 586 22.98 -10.42 7.91
CA TYR A 586 22.54 -9.29 8.73
C TYR A 586 21.01 -9.17 8.80
N ILE A 587 20.33 -9.31 7.65
CA ILE A 587 18.88 -9.08 7.51
C ILE A 587 18.06 -9.99 8.44
N MET A 588 18.49 -11.24 8.65
CA MET A 588 17.74 -12.19 9.48
C MET A 588 17.61 -11.74 10.95
N SER A 589 18.60 -11.01 11.48
CA SER A 589 18.53 -10.43 12.83
C SER A 589 17.40 -9.40 12.92
N TYR A 590 17.24 -8.55 11.91
CA TYR A 590 16.16 -7.56 11.85
C TYR A 590 14.78 -8.20 11.67
N VAL A 591 14.67 -9.25 10.84
CA VAL A 591 13.43 -10.03 10.71
C VAL A 591 13.04 -10.66 12.06
N SER A 592 14.02 -11.17 12.81
CA SER A 592 13.79 -11.78 14.13
C SER A 592 13.44 -10.76 15.23
N ALA A 593 13.97 -9.53 15.11
CA ALA A 593 13.63 -8.40 15.99
C ALA A 593 12.27 -7.76 15.66
N TYR A 594 11.76 -7.94 14.44
CA TYR A 594 10.48 -7.38 14.02
C TYR A 594 9.32 -8.02 14.78
N ARG A 595 8.59 -7.18 15.52
CA ARG A 595 7.42 -7.56 16.31
C ARG A 595 6.37 -6.46 16.22
N GLY A 596 5.14 -6.77 16.63
CA GLY A 596 4.08 -5.76 16.75
C GLY A 596 4.37 -4.74 17.86
N GLY A 597 3.37 -3.92 18.18
CA GLY A 597 3.44 -3.02 19.32
C GLY A 597 3.35 -3.73 20.68
N ARG A 598 3.65 -3.00 21.77
CA ARG A 598 3.51 -3.50 23.14
C ARG A 598 2.03 -3.62 23.50
N ASN A 599 1.58 -4.79 23.91
CA ASN A 599 0.17 -5.07 24.18
C ASN A 599 0.06 -5.88 25.47
N GLU A 600 -0.21 -5.21 26.60
CA GLU A 600 -0.35 -5.81 27.94
C GLU A 600 -1.46 -5.12 28.77
N SER A 601 -2.05 -5.88 29.69
CA SER A 601 -2.93 -5.37 30.76
C SER A 601 -2.25 -5.59 32.10
N PHE A 602 -2.20 -4.55 32.93
CA PHE A 602 -1.52 -4.54 34.23
C PHE A 602 -2.49 -4.67 35.39
N MET A 603 -3.72 -4.19 35.22
CA MET A 603 -4.77 -4.20 36.22
C MET A 603 -6.06 -4.81 35.65
N TYR A 604 -6.77 -5.57 36.47
CA TYR A 604 -7.95 -6.36 36.08
C TYR A 604 -9.06 -6.19 37.13
N GLY A 605 -10.32 -6.22 36.75
CA GLY A 605 -11.44 -6.04 37.67
C GLY A 605 -12.18 -4.72 37.45
N ILE A 606 -12.60 -4.10 38.55
CA ILE A 606 -13.48 -2.92 38.56
C ILE A 606 -12.84 -1.86 39.43
N ASP A 607 -12.82 -0.62 38.93
CA ASP A 607 -12.49 0.57 39.72
C ASP A 607 -13.79 1.23 40.19
N ASP A 608 -14.40 0.68 41.23
CA ASP A 608 -15.67 1.16 41.81
C ASP A 608 -15.41 1.60 43.26
N ILE A 609 -14.45 2.51 43.40
CA ILE A 609 -14.12 3.16 44.66
C ILE A 609 -15.11 4.31 44.95
N PRO A 610 -15.40 4.62 46.23
CA PRO A 610 -16.33 5.69 46.61
C PRO A 610 -16.01 7.03 45.93
N GLU A 611 -17.03 7.86 45.69
CA GLU A 611 -16.90 9.15 44.98
C GLU A 611 -15.81 10.07 45.56
N CYS A 612 -15.60 10.03 46.88
CA CYS A 612 -14.55 10.79 47.57
C CYS A 612 -13.11 10.34 47.26
N GLU A 613 -12.92 9.18 46.63
CA GLU A 613 -11.62 8.59 46.27
C GLU A 613 -11.47 8.32 44.76
N GLN A 614 -12.46 8.71 43.93
CA GLN A 614 -12.49 8.40 42.50
C GLN A 614 -11.23 8.85 41.77
N ARG A 615 -10.61 7.90 41.06
CA ARG A 615 -9.41 8.13 40.26
C ARG A 615 -9.82 8.47 38.85
N LYS A 616 -9.30 9.60 38.35
CA LYS A 616 -9.37 9.92 36.93
C LYS A 616 -8.39 9.05 36.15
N TRP A 617 -8.84 8.51 35.03
CA TRP A 617 -8.02 7.73 34.10
C TRP A 617 -7.85 8.48 32.80
N PHE A 618 -6.60 8.58 32.34
CA PHE A 618 -6.21 9.27 31.12
C PHE A 618 -5.64 8.26 30.12
N ASP A 619 -6.20 8.26 28.91
CA ASP A 619 -5.75 7.45 27.77
C ASP A 619 -4.79 8.28 26.91
N TYR A 620 -3.47 8.10 27.14
CA TYR A 620 -2.42 8.79 26.41
C TYR A 620 -1.98 7.99 25.18
N ASP A 621 -1.89 8.65 24.02
CA ASP A 621 -1.33 8.10 22.78
C ASP A 621 -0.13 8.94 22.31
N MET A 622 0.83 8.31 21.65
CA MET A 622 1.88 9.03 20.92
C MET A 622 1.29 9.88 19.78
N VAL A 623 1.66 11.17 19.75
CA VAL A 623 1.20 12.08 18.69
C VAL A 623 1.80 11.66 17.34
N SER A 624 0.96 11.14 16.44
CA SER A 624 1.36 10.72 15.09
C SER A 624 2.48 9.66 15.06
N ALA A 625 2.45 8.71 16.01
CA ALA A 625 3.45 7.68 16.30
C ALA A 625 4.34 7.28 15.12
N TYR A 626 3.80 6.49 14.18
CA TYR A 626 4.59 5.93 13.09
C TYR A 626 5.19 7.00 12.16
N THR A 627 4.50 8.09 11.87
CA THR A 627 5.03 9.14 10.98
C THR A 627 6.21 9.89 11.62
N SER A 628 6.14 10.12 12.93
CA SER A 628 7.22 10.76 13.70
C SER A 628 8.45 9.85 13.75
N VAL A 629 8.27 8.56 14.07
CA VAL A 629 9.38 7.58 14.08
C VAL A 629 9.96 7.36 12.69
N MET A 630 9.14 7.35 11.63
CA MET A 630 9.63 7.25 10.26
C MET A 630 10.55 8.40 9.87
N SER A 631 10.39 9.58 10.48
CA SER A 631 11.24 10.75 10.25
C SER A 631 12.62 10.67 10.94
N LEU A 632 12.77 9.74 11.89
CA LEU A 632 14.06 9.38 12.52
C LEU A 632 14.85 8.34 11.70
N LEU A 633 14.25 7.73 10.68
CA LEU A 633 14.95 6.72 9.88
C LEU A 633 16.06 7.39 9.06
N GLY A 634 17.27 6.85 9.12
CA GLY A 634 18.39 7.17 8.24
C GLY A 634 18.49 6.21 7.05
N HIS A 635 19.16 6.62 5.98
CA HIS A 635 19.48 5.70 4.89
C HIS A 635 20.50 4.66 5.41
N PRO A 636 20.21 3.35 5.27
CA PRO A 636 21.08 2.28 5.80
C PRO A 636 22.40 2.19 5.02
N ASP A 637 23.53 2.34 5.71
CA ASP A 637 24.88 2.13 5.15
C ASP A 637 25.26 0.65 5.27
N MET A 638 24.92 -0.12 4.24
CA MET A 638 25.10 -1.58 4.24
C MET A 638 26.55 -2.01 4.05
N GLU A 639 27.42 -1.13 3.53
CA GLU A 639 28.85 -1.40 3.40
C GLU A 639 29.55 -1.32 4.76
N LYS A 640 29.07 -0.46 5.64
CA LYS A 640 29.55 -0.36 7.04
C LYS A 640 28.75 -1.22 8.01
N ALA A 641 27.88 -2.10 7.51
CA ALA A 641 27.18 -3.05 8.34
C ALA A 641 28.18 -3.99 9.04
N GLY A 642 27.96 -4.26 10.32
CA GLY A 642 28.90 -5.07 11.08
C GLY A 642 28.28 -5.79 12.27
N ARG A 643 28.98 -6.80 12.77
CA ARG A 643 28.63 -7.50 14.00
C ARG A 643 28.96 -6.62 15.21
N LEU A 644 28.08 -6.71 16.21
CA LEU A 644 28.29 -6.15 17.54
C LEU A 644 28.41 -7.29 18.56
N TYR A 645 29.24 -7.06 19.57
CA TYR A 645 29.43 -7.95 20.71
C TYR A 645 29.42 -7.13 21.99
N ASP A 646 29.21 -7.81 23.13
CA ASP A 646 29.00 -7.21 24.45
C ASP A 646 29.97 -6.07 24.79
N LYS A 647 31.28 -6.31 24.67
CA LYS A 647 32.32 -5.31 24.99
C LYS A 647 32.14 -4.00 24.22
N LYS A 648 31.80 -4.08 22.94
CA LYS A 648 31.62 -2.89 22.07
C LYS A 648 30.31 -2.19 22.37
N VAL A 649 29.22 -2.93 22.61
CA VAL A 649 27.91 -2.32 22.92
C VAL A 649 27.95 -1.55 24.24
N LYS A 650 28.70 -2.05 25.23
CA LYS A 650 28.84 -1.38 26.53
C LYS A 650 29.53 -0.01 26.46
N THR A 651 30.35 0.24 25.43
CA THR A 651 31.05 1.52 25.23
C THR A 651 30.33 2.49 24.29
N MET A 652 29.21 2.09 23.67
CA MET A 652 28.45 2.93 22.74
C MET A 652 27.65 4.00 23.46
N THR A 653 27.53 5.19 22.85
CA THR A 653 26.70 6.30 23.35
C THR A 653 25.21 6.08 23.05
N LEU A 654 24.37 6.99 23.57
CA LEU A 654 22.94 7.05 23.23
C LEU A 654 22.77 7.18 21.71
N GLU A 655 23.51 8.08 21.07
CA GLU A 655 23.44 8.33 19.64
C GLU A 655 23.90 7.12 18.83
N ASP A 656 24.97 6.45 19.26
CA ASP A 656 25.46 5.23 18.60
C ASP A 656 24.38 4.14 18.54
N ILE A 657 23.56 4.03 19.59
CA ILE A 657 22.51 3.02 19.73
C ILE A 657 21.19 3.45 19.10
N MET A 658 20.77 4.70 19.31
CA MET A 658 19.47 5.21 18.90
C MET A 658 19.45 5.74 17.47
N LEU A 659 20.56 6.30 16.97
CA LEU A 659 20.66 6.90 15.64
C LEU A 659 21.42 5.99 14.66
N ASN A 660 21.28 4.68 14.86
CA ASN A 660 21.70 3.64 13.92
C ASN A 660 20.73 2.45 14.01
N TYR A 661 20.75 1.56 13.03
CA TYR A 661 19.94 0.35 13.07
C TYR A 661 20.66 -0.74 13.87
N VAL A 662 20.46 -0.76 15.18
CA VAL A 662 21.06 -1.76 16.08
C VAL A 662 20.03 -2.84 16.44
N VAL A 663 20.42 -4.10 16.33
CA VAL A 663 19.67 -5.27 16.83
C VAL A 663 20.61 -6.18 17.61
N LEU A 664 20.18 -6.62 18.78
CA LEU A 664 20.98 -7.37 19.75
C LEU A 664 20.23 -8.62 20.21
N ASP A 665 20.91 -9.77 20.23
CA ASP A 665 20.50 -10.98 20.94
C ASP A 665 21.05 -10.93 22.36
N VAL A 666 20.16 -10.71 23.33
CA VAL A 666 20.52 -10.45 24.72
C VAL A 666 19.99 -11.54 25.64
N VAL A 667 20.77 -11.87 26.67
CA VAL A 667 20.29 -12.47 27.90
C VAL A 667 20.15 -11.36 28.93
N PHE A 668 19.00 -11.27 29.58
CA PHE A 668 18.66 -10.14 30.43
C PHE A 668 18.06 -10.59 31.77
N LYS A 669 18.23 -9.74 32.78
CA LYS A 669 17.64 -9.87 34.11
C LYS A 669 17.37 -8.48 34.69
N PHE A 670 16.10 -8.14 34.89
CA PHE A 670 15.67 -6.91 35.55
C PHE A 670 15.86 -7.02 37.07
N PRO A 671 16.05 -5.89 37.78
CA PRO A 671 16.03 -5.85 39.23
C PRO A 671 14.75 -6.45 39.81
N ASN A 672 14.87 -7.07 40.99
CA ASN A 672 13.70 -7.54 41.72
C ASN A 672 12.78 -6.36 42.02
N GLY A 673 11.48 -6.51 41.73
CA GLY A 673 10.48 -5.47 41.95
C GLY A 673 10.15 -4.61 40.74
N THR A 674 10.88 -4.70 39.61
CA THR A 674 10.52 -3.96 38.39
C THR A 674 9.08 -4.25 37.96
N LYS A 675 8.19 -3.24 38.02
CA LYS A 675 6.77 -3.45 37.71
C LYS A 675 6.52 -3.62 36.21
N TYR A 676 7.18 -2.83 35.37
CA TYR A 676 6.91 -2.80 33.93
C TYR A 676 8.15 -3.09 33.05
N PRO A 677 8.74 -4.31 33.11
CA PRO A 677 9.89 -4.65 32.26
C PRO A 677 9.59 -4.37 30.78
N CYS A 678 10.61 -3.94 30.04
CA CYS A 678 10.44 -3.40 28.68
C CYS A 678 10.93 -4.35 27.57
N ILE A 679 11.56 -5.48 27.90
CA ILE A 679 12.05 -6.45 26.91
C ILE A 679 10.94 -7.45 26.55
N PRO A 680 10.42 -7.44 25.30
CA PRO A 680 9.48 -8.45 24.86
C PRO A 680 10.20 -9.79 24.71
N THR A 681 9.55 -10.89 25.04
CA THR A 681 10.05 -12.26 24.82
C THR A 681 8.96 -13.12 24.22
N ARG A 682 9.29 -13.77 23.10
CA ARG A 682 8.34 -14.61 22.37
C ARG A 682 8.13 -15.94 23.08
N VAL A 683 6.87 -16.29 23.30
CA VAL A 683 6.48 -17.57 23.92
C VAL A 683 6.22 -18.63 22.85
N ASP A 684 5.48 -18.26 21.79
CA ASP A 684 5.04 -19.08 20.64
C ASP A 684 4.79 -18.18 19.40
N ASP A 685 4.17 -18.69 18.33
CA ASP A 685 3.96 -17.90 17.09
C ASP A 685 3.10 -16.63 17.27
N ASN A 686 2.25 -16.57 18.29
CA ASN A 686 1.20 -15.57 18.44
C ASN A 686 1.32 -14.71 19.71
N VAL A 687 2.16 -15.08 20.67
CA VAL A 687 2.24 -14.38 21.97
C VAL A 687 3.65 -13.96 22.35
N ASP A 688 3.77 -12.66 22.62
CA ASP A 688 4.88 -12.03 23.33
C ASP A 688 4.43 -11.65 24.75
N ILE A 689 5.33 -11.82 25.72
CA ILE A 689 5.20 -11.32 27.11
C ILE A 689 6.44 -10.50 27.50
N TYR A 690 6.40 -9.82 28.64
CA TYR A 690 7.50 -9.02 29.17
C TYR A 690 7.92 -9.56 30.54
N PRO A 691 8.81 -10.57 30.59
CA PRO A 691 9.24 -11.17 31.84
C PRO A 691 10.40 -10.40 32.50
N LEU A 692 10.75 -10.76 33.74
CA LEU A 692 11.90 -10.19 34.45
C LEU A 692 13.25 -10.72 33.94
N GLU A 693 13.30 -11.95 33.45
CA GLU A 693 14.52 -12.54 32.89
C GLU A 693 14.24 -13.45 31.70
N GLY A 694 15.24 -13.58 30.82
CA GLY A 694 15.15 -14.43 29.65
C GLY A 694 16.19 -14.12 28.58
N ARG A 695 15.90 -14.58 27.36
CA ARG A 695 16.68 -14.30 26.16
C ARG A 695 15.77 -13.73 25.08
N SER A 696 16.18 -12.66 24.43
CA SER A 696 15.40 -12.04 23.36
C SER A 696 16.28 -11.33 22.34
N ILE A 697 15.80 -11.25 21.10
CA ILE A 697 16.38 -10.40 20.06
C ILE A 697 15.59 -9.09 20.04
N ILE A 698 16.25 -7.98 20.39
CA ILE A 698 15.65 -6.65 20.59
C ILE A 698 16.39 -5.58 19.77
N THR A 699 15.76 -4.42 19.59
CA THR A 699 16.45 -3.28 18.98
C THR A 699 17.36 -2.56 19.98
N GLY A 700 18.25 -1.72 19.47
CA GLY A 700 19.08 -0.82 20.29
C GLY A 700 18.26 0.06 21.23
N CYS A 701 17.10 0.56 20.77
CA CYS A 701 16.22 1.38 21.60
C CYS A 701 15.69 0.62 22.82
N GLU A 702 15.24 -0.62 22.62
CA GLU A 702 14.77 -1.48 23.70
C GLU A 702 15.90 -1.82 24.69
N TYR A 703 17.12 -2.05 24.18
CA TYR A 703 18.31 -2.25 25.00
C TYR A 703 18.63 -1.01 25.85
N TRP A 704 18.57 0.20 25.28
CA TRP A 704 18.89 1.42 26.02
C TRP A 704 17.91 1.65 27.18
N VAL A 705 16.61 1.52 26.93
CA VAL A 705 15.58 1.65 27.98
C VAL A 705 15.73 0.57 29.04
N ALA A 706 16.02 -0.69 28.66
CA ALA A 706 16.27 -1.73 29.66
C ALA A 706 17.48 -1.40 30.55
N LYS A 707 18.56 -0.86 29.95
CA LYS A 707 19.75 -0.42 30.69
C LYS A 707 19.43 0.71 31.66
N SER A 708 18.63 1.70 31.26
CA SER A 708 18.23 2.81 32.15
C SER A 708 17.32 2.38 33.29
N MET A 709 16.61 1.25 33.14
CA MET A 709 15.84 0.60 34.21
C MET A 709 16.70 -0.27 35.16
N GLY A 710 18.02 -0.28 35.00
CA GLY A 710 18.93 -1.10 35.82
C GLY A 710 18.97 -2.58 35.44
N CYS A 711 18.51 -2.96 34.24
CA CYS A 711 18.57 -4.34 33.77
C CYS A 711 20.01 -4.81 33.55
N GLU A 712 20.38 -5.93 34.16
CA GLU A 712 21.60 -6.64 33.82
C GLU A 712 21.41 -7.32 32.46
N MET A 713 22.33 -7.08 31.53
CA MET A 713 22.25 -7.64 30.18
C MET A 713 23.61 -8.11 29.68
N THR A 714 23.61 -9.24 28.99
CA THR A 714 24.76 -9.76 28.24
C THR A 714 24.39 -9.91 26.77
N VAL A 715 25.12 -9.26 25.88
CA VAL A 715 24.91 -9.34 24.43
C VAL A 715 25.66 -10.55 23.86
N LYS A 716 24.91 -11.56 23.40
CA LYS A 716 25.49 -12.76 22.75
C LYS A 716 26.00 -12.45 21.35
N SER A 717 25.21 -11.72 20.59
CA SER A 717 25.57 -11.24 19.25
C SER A 717 24.68 -10.07 18.89
N GLY A 718 25.14 -9.25 17.95
CA GLY A 718 24.36 -8.13 17.45
C GLY A 718 24.74 -7.77 16.03
N VAL A 719 23.92 -6.94 15.42
CA VAL A 719 24.15 -6.36 14.09
C VAL A 719 23.86 -4.87 14.18
N MET A 720 24.75 -4.09 13.57
CA MET A 720 24.57 -2.65 13.37
C MET A 720 24.64 -2.35 11.89
N VAL A 721 23.67 -1.59 11.40
CA VAL A 721 23.72 -0.92 10.10
C VAL A 721 23.70 0.59 10.38
N PRO A 722 24.83 1.29 10.16
CA PRO A 722 24.91 2.72 10.43
C PRO A 722 24.00 3.56 9.53
N PHE A 723 23.68 4.78 9.96
CA PHE A 723 23.07 5.78 9.08
C PHE A 723 24.15 6.45 8.21
N VAL A 724 23.83 6.71 6.95
CA VAL A 724 24.71 7.54 6.09
C VAL A 724 24.64 9.00 6.56
N LYS A 725 25.75 9.50 7.12
CA LYS A 725 25.94 10.91 7.50
C LYS A 725 25.92 11.84 6.28
N ASP A 726 25.33 13.01 6.42
CA ASP A 726 25.31 14.03 5.37
C ASP A 726 26.55 14.93 5.52
N ARG A 727 27.57 14.78 4.66
CA ARG A 727 28.85 15.51 4.81
C ARG A 727 28.74 17.03 4.54
N LYS A 728 27.55 17.54 4.21
CA LYS A 728 27.33 18.94 3.77
C LYS A 728 26.69 19.84 4.83
N ARG A 729 26.39 19.35 6.03
CA ARG A 729 25.69 20.10 7.07
C ARG A 729 26.52 20.24 8.34
N ILE A 730 26.10 21.21 9.16
CA ILE A 730 26.81 21.76 10.31
C ILE A 730 27.12 20.66 11.32
N GLU A 731 28.38 20.49 11.72
CA GLU A 731 28.88 19.42 12.60
C GLU A 731 28.21 19.32 14.00
N LYS A 732 27.30 20.24 14.36
CA LYS A 732 26.63 20.31 15.67
C LYS A 732 25.20 19.73 15.71
N ASP A 733 24.60 19.30 14.60
CA ASP A 733 23.25 18.72 14.60
C ASP A 733 23.26 17.18 14.75
N ARG A 734 22.72 16.65 15.85
CA ARG A 734 22.62 15.20 16.10
C ARG A 734 21.77 14.45 15.06
N LEU A 735 20.90 15.13 14.32
CA LEU A 735 20.06 14.54 13.26
C LEU A 735 20.64 14.76 11.85
N ASP A 736 21.94 15.02 11.74
CA ASP A 736 22.65 15.25 10.49
C ASP A 736 23.00 13.96 9.72
N TYR A 737 21.97 13.33 9.19
CA TYR A 737 22.08 12.15 8.33
C TYR A 737 21.02 12.19 7.23
N LYS A 738 21.32 11.48 6.15
CA LYS A 738 20.41 11.36 5.01
C LYS A 738 19.18 10.55 5.42
N SER A 739 18.00 11.18 5.51
CA SER A 739 16.75 10.50 5.86
C SER A 739 15.88 10.23 4.62
N PRO A 740 15.42 8.98 4.39
CA PRO A 740 14.47 8.67 3.32
C PRO A 740 13.09 9.31 3.48
N TYR A 741 12.64 9.57 4.70
CA TYR A 741 11.23 9.89 4.97
C TYR A 741 10.99 11.24 5.64
N ARG A 742 12.01 11.86 6.25
CA ARG A 742 11.82 13.10 7.02
C ARG A 742 11.15 14.22 6.21
N GLN A 743 11.64 14.49 5.00
CA GLN A 743 11.04 15.52 4.14
C GLN A 743 9.63 15.15 3.70
N ILE A 744 9.38 13.86 3.41
CA ILE A 744 8.06 13.34 3.02
C ILE A 744 7.05 13.55 4.15
N MET A 745 7.42 13.22 5.39
CA MET A 745 6.52 13.36 6.55
C MET A 745 6.25 14.83 6.88
N SER A 746 7.28 15.69 6.80
CA SER A 746 7.11 17.14 6.96
C SER A 746 6.14 17.71 5.91
N ASP A 747 6.30 17.34 4.65
CA ASP A 747 5.43 17.78 3.57
C ASP A 747 3.99 17.28 3.73
N LEU A 748 3.79 16.01 4.10
CA LEU A 748 2.46 15.45 4.38
C LEU A 748 1.75 16.18 5.53
N GLN A 749 2.47 16.50 6.61
CA GLN A 749 1.89 17.24 7.73
C GLN A 749 1.53 18.68 7.35
N ARG A 750 2.40 19.37 6.61
CA ARG A 750 2.14 20.72 6.11
C ARG A 750 0.91 20.75 5.19
N LYS A 751 0.86 19.86 4.20
CA LYS A 751 -0.29 19.73 3.29
C LYS A 751 -1.58 19.39 4.02
N ARG A 752 -1.50 18.54 5.04
CA ARG A 752 -2.66 18.22 5.87
C ARG A 752 -3.17 19.46 6.63
N ARG A 753 -2.29 20.26 7.22
CA ARG A 753 -2.63 21.50 7.94
C ARG A 753 -3.21 22.59 7.02
N SER A 754 -2.85 22.59 5.73
CA SER A 754 -3.38 23.55 4.75
C SER A 754 -4.79 23.24 4.24
N HIS A 755 -5.46 22.20 4.77
CA HIS A 755 -6.82 21.84 4.38
C HIS A 755 -7.76 21.79 5.59
N PRO A 756 -9.06 22.12 5.42
CA PRO A 756 -10.04 22.01 6.50
C PRO A 756 -10.11 20.58 7.06
N LYS A 757 -10.29 20.46 8.38
CA LYS A 757 -10.44 19.15 9.04
C LYS A 757 -11.61 18.38 8.43
N LYS A 758 -11.45 17.06 8.27
CA LYS A 758 -12.43 16.14 7.67
C LYS A 758 -12.70 16.37 6.16
N SER A 759 -12.06 17.34 5.53
CA SER A 759 -12.06 17.44 4.07
C SER A 759 -11.38 16.22 3.42
N PHE A 760 -11.65 15.99 2.15
CA PHE A 760 -11.01 14.92 1.38
C PHE A 760 -9.48 14.94 1.51
N TYR A 761 -8.84 16.10 1.30
CA TYR A 761 -7.39 16.21 1.32
C TYR A 761 -6.79 16.01 2.72
N ASP A 762 -7.40 16.52 3.80
CA ASP A 762 -6.96 16.26 5.19
C ASP A 762 -6.95 14.75 5.47
N LEU A 763 -8.06 14.06 5.15
CA LEU A 763 -8.20 12.63 5.36
C LEU A 763 -7.21 11.82 4.50
N MET A 764 -6.99 12.22 3.25
CA MET A 764 -6.06 11.55 2.33
C MET A 764 -4.61 11.69 2.76
N TYR A 765 -4.14 12.89 3.13
CA TYR A 765 -2.77 13.05 3.61
C TYR A 765 -2.52 12.32 4.93
N LYS A 766 -3.52 12.29 5.83
CA LYS A 766 -3.47 11.48 7.06
C LYS A 766 -3.35 9.98 6.74
N LEU A 767 -4.14 9.49 5.80
CA LEU A 767 -4.11 8.10 5.34
C LEU A 767 -2.76 7.73 4.72
N ILE A 768 -2.20 8.61 3.88
CA ILE A 768 -0.91 8.41 3.26
C ILE A 768 0.16 8.26 4.33
N GLY A 769 0.26 9.20 5.27
CA GLY A 769 1.22 9.13 6.37
C GLY A 769 1.14 7.82 7.16
N ASN A 770 -0.07 7.43 7.57
CA ASN A 770 -0.27 6.22 8.38
C ASN A 770 -0.02 4.90 7.64
N SER A 771 -0.14 4.87 6.31
CA SER A 771 -0.04 3.62 5.54
C SER A 771 1.39 3.31 5.04
N ILE A 772 2.32 4.28 5.07
CA ILE A 772 3.71 4.04 4.64
C ILE A 772 4.42 3.01 5.56
N TYR A 773 4.16 3.02 6.87
CA TYR A 773 4.66 1.96 7.77
C TYR A 773 4.15 0.57 7.37
N GLY A 774 2.87 0.46 7.01
CA GLY A 774 2.27 -0.80 6.56
C GLY A 774 2.95 -1.35 5.30
N LEU A 775 3.38 -0.46 4.41
CA LEU A 775 4.16 -0.79 3.22
C LEU A 775 5.60 -1.21 3.57
N ALA A 776 6.24 -0.50 4.51
CA ALA A 776 7.59 -0.83 4.99
C ALA A 776 7.68 -2.20 5.67
N SER A 777 6.59 -2.64 6.31
CA SER A 777 6.48 -3.92 7.00
C SER A 777 5.79 -5.04 6.20
N GLN A 778 5.34 -4.73 4.98
CA GLN A 778 4.58 -5.67 4.15
C GLN A 778 5.39 -6.96 3.88
N GLY A 779 4.73 -8.11 4.04
CA GLY A 779 5.31 -9.43 3.77
C GLY A 779 6.24 -10.00 4.85
N ILE A 780 6.71 -9.17 5.80
CA ILE A 780 7.65 -9.62 6.85
C ILE A 780 6.97 -10.56 7.84
N GLY A 781 5.77 -10.22 8.31
CA GLY A 781 5.03 -11.02 9.29
C GLY A 781 4.36 -12.28 8.74
N GLY A 782 4.60 -12.65 7.47
CA GLY A 782 4.09 -13.91 6.89
C GLY A 782 2.56 -14.03 6.76
N LYS A 783 1.83 -12.91 6.76
CA LYS A 783 0.35 -12.89 6.59
C LYS A 783 -0.04 -13.56 5.27
N LYS A 784 -1.17 -14.27 5.26
CA LYS A 784 -1.73 -14.90 4.06
C LYS A 784 -2.98 -14.17 3.59
N THR A 785 -3.19 -14.11 2.28
CA THR A 785 -4.42 -13.65 1.64
C THR A 785 -4.95 -14.72 0.71
N PHE A 786 -6.27 -14.77 0.51
CA PHE A 786 -6.83 -15.62 -0.52
C PHE A 786 -6.55 -14.99 -1.89
N ASP A 787 -6.12 -15.83 -2.83
CA ASP A 787 -5.91 -15.46 -4.22
C ASP A 787 -6.82 -16.29 -5.12
N ILE A 788 -7.63 -15.62 -5.93
CA ILE A 788 -8.60 -16.26 -6.84
C ILE A 788 -7.85 -17.07 -7.89
N LYS A 789 -6.72 -16.56 -8.41
CA LYS A 789 -6.00 -17.20 -9.52
C LYS A 789 -5.39 -18.54 -9.13
N THR A 790 -4.94 -18.68 -7.88
CA THR A 790 -4.40 -19.94 -7.33
C THR A 790 -5.42 -20.73 -6.50
N LYS A 791 -6.61 -20.18 -6.26
CA LYS A 791 -7.67 -20.74 -5.39
C LYS A 791 -7.16 -21.15 -4.02
N SER A 792 -6.16 -20.45 -3.49
CA SER A 792 -5.47 -20.81 -2.26
C SER A 792 -5.06 -19.61 -1.42
N TYR A 793 -4.69 -19.85 -0.16
CA TYR A 793 -4.10 -18.82 0.69
C TYR A 793 -2.61 -18.70 0.41
N VAL A 794 -2.23 -17.63 -0.27
CA VAL A 794 -0.83 -17.31 -0.59
C VAL A 794 -0.26 -16.35 0.45
N LYS A 795 1.05 -16.46 0.75
CA LYS A 795 1.74 -15.48 1.59
C LYS A 795 1.76 -14.13 0.87
N VAL A 796 1.45 -13.06 1.58
CA VAL A 796 1.63 -11.70 1.09
C VAL A 796 3.13 -11.49 0.92
N SER A 797 3.57 -11.23 -0.31
CA SER A 797 4.97 -10.92 -0.61
C SER A 797 5.34 -9.52 -0.12
N GLY A 798 6.64 -9.27 0.07
CA GLY A 798 7.15 -7.91 0.23
C GLY A 798 6.82 -7.04 -0.97
N GLY A 799 6.58 -5.75 -0.72
CA GLY A 799 6.35 -4.72 -1.72
C GLY A 799 7.61 -3.88 -1.99
N GLU A 800 7.51 -2.92 -2.89
CA GLU A 800 8.64 -2.08 -3.32
C GLU A 800 9.14 -1.09 -2.25
N LEU A 801 8.44 -0.97 -1.11
CA LEU A 801 8.86 -0.19 0.06
C LEU A 801 9.26 -1.08 1.24
N SER A 802 9.16 -2.41 1.13
CA SER A 802 9.33 -3.30 2.27
C SER A 802 10.80 -3.45 2.67
N ASN A 803 11.09 -3.22 3.95
CA ASN A 803 12.44 -3.37 4.50
C ASN A 803 12.41 -3.75 5.99
N PRO A 804 12.93 -4.93 6.37
CA PRO A 804 12.93 -5.39 7.75
C PRO A 804 13.79 -4.56 8.69
N ILE A 805 14.88 -3.94 8.21
CA ILE A 805 15.74 -3.06 9.03
C ILE A 805 14.90 -1.90 9.58
N LEU A 806 14.18 -1.23 8.68
CA LEU A 806 13.34 -0.08 9.01
C LEU A 806 12.11 -0.54 9.82
N ALA A 807 11.45 -1.62 9.42
CA ALA A 807 10.25 -2.11 10.10
C ALA A 807 10.53 -2.53 11.56
N SER A 808 11.66 -3.20 11.82
CA SER A 808 12.05 -3.56 13.20
C SER A 808 12.39 -2.33 14.02
N TYR A 809 13.09 -1.34 13.45
CA TYR A 809 13.42 -0.10 14.13
C TYR A 809 12.16 0.69 14.50
N ILE A 810 11.23 0.89 13.55
CA ILE A 810 9.99 1.65 13.78
C ILE A 810 9.22 1.06 14.97
N THR A 811 9.00 -0.25 14.95
CA THR A 811 8.22 -0.92 15.99
C THR A 811 8.98 -1.02 17.31
N GLY A 812 10.30 -1.26 17.27
CA GLY A 812 11.15 -1.32 18.45
C GLY A 812 11.27 0.03 19.17
N TYR A 813 11.35 1.13 18.42
CA TYR A 813 11.36 2.48 18.99
C TYR A 813 10.05 2.79 19.73
N CYS A 814 8.89 2.51 19.11
CA CYS A 814 7.59 2.70 19.77
C CYS A 814 7.49 1.87 21.07
N ARG A 815 7.95 0.60 21.04
CA ARG A 815 7.96 -0.25 22.24
C ARG A 815 8.90 0.29 23.32
N ALA A 816 10.08 0.77 22.94
CA ALA A 816 11.04 1.38 23.86
C ALA A 816 10.46 2.61 24.54
N LEU A 817 9.87 3.55 23.77
CA LEU A 817 9.22 4.74 24.33
C LEU A 817 8.06 4.38 25.27
N MET A 818 7.20 3.43 24.90
CA MET A 818 6.16 2.93 25.81
C MET A 818 6.74 2.27 27.06
N GLY A 819 7.88 1.59 26.95
CA GLY A 819 8.64 1.06 28.09
C GLY A 819 9.15 2.15 29.03
N GLU A 820 9.74 3.22 28.47
CA GLU A 820 10.22 4.39 29.20
C GLU A 820 9.05 5.09 29.92
N CYS A 821 7.93 5.33 29.23
CA CYS A 821 6.73 5.91 29.82
C CYS A 821 6.19 5.06 30.97
N LEU A 822 6.04 3.74 30.80
CA LEU A 822 5.53 2.88 31.87
C LEU A 822 6.45 2.83 33.09
N ASN A 823 7.77 2.80 32.89
CA ASN A 823 8.72 2.92 33.99
C ASN A 823 8.57 4.27 34.72
N ASN A 824 8.34 5.36 33.99
CA ASN A 824 8.11 6.67 34.60
C ASN A 824 6.76 6.76 35.33
N VAL A 825 5.72 6.04 34.90
CA VAL A 825 4.47 5.91 35.68
C VAL A 825 4.75 5.33 37.07
N GLU A 826 5.57 4.28 37.15
CA GLU A 826 5.98 3.68 38.42
C GLU A 826 6.78 4.66 39.29
N LYS A 827 7.78 5.34 38.70
CA LYS A 827 8.64 6.30 39.42
C LYS A 827 7.89 7.52 39.93
N LEU A 828 6.80 7.92 39.26
CA LEU A 828 5.91 8.99 39.69
C LEU A 828 4.85 8.52 40.71
N GLY A 829 4.88 7.25 41.15
CA GLY A 829 3.91 6.69 42.10
C GLY A 829 2.52 6.43 41.51
N GLY A 830 2.39 6.44 40.18
CA GLY A 830 1.13 6.19 39.49
C GLY A 830 0.86 4.73 39.18
N LYS A 831 -0.28 4.49 38.53
CA LYS A 831 -0.75 3.17 38.11
C LYS A 831 -1.10 3.18 36.63
N ALA A 832 -0.73 2.12 35.92
CA ALA A 832 -1.13 1.89 34.55
C ALA A 832 -2.17 0.76 34.49
N ILE A 833 -3.22 0.91 33.69
CA ILE A 833 -4.23 -0.14 33.46
C ILE A 833 -3.79 -1.08 32.35
N SER A 834 -3.40 -0.51 31.22
CA SER A 834 -3.01 -1.26 30.03
C SER A 834 -2.20 -0.40 29.07
N VAL A 835 -1.52 -1.06 28.15
CA VAL A 835 -0.78 -0.46 27.04
C VAL A 835 -1.16 -1.15 25.73
N THR A 836 -1.36 -0.37 24.67
CA THR A 836 -1.74 -0.83 23.34
C THR A 836 -0.97 -0.10 22.24
N THR A 837 0.10 -0.74 21.76
CA THR A 837 0.96 -0.28 20.65
C THR A 837 1.75 0.99 20.96
N ASP A 838 1.07 2.13 20.95
CA ASP A 838 1.58 3.49 21.02
C ASP A 838 0.84 4.35 22.06
N GLY A 839 -0.09 3.75 22.82
CA GLY A 839 -0.77 4.40 23.93
C GLY A 839 -0.94 3.54 25.18
N PHE A 840 -1.25 4.19 26.29
CA PHE A 840 -1.41 3.57 27.60
C PHE A 840 -2.39 4.37 28.49
N LEU A 841 -3.07 3.65 29.37
CA LEU A 841 -4.01 4.22 30.33
C LEU A 841 -3.34 4.35 31.70
N THR A 842 -3.34 5.55 32.27
CA THR A 842 -2.74 5.86 33.58
C THR A 842 -3.62 6.81 34.39
N ASN A 843 -3.42 6.86 35.70
CA ASN A 843 -4.08 7.83 36.59
C ASN A 843 -3.27 9.11 36.81
N ILE A 844 -2.16 9.31 36.07
CA ILE A 844 -1.32 10.50 36.18
C ILE A 844 -1.82 11.56 35.21
N GLU A 845 -2.42 12.62 35.74
CA GLU A 845 -2.71 13.84 34.98
C GLU A 845 -1.41 14.61 34.65
N GLY A 846 -1.36 15.24 33.47
CA GLY A 846 -0.19 16.00 33.03
C GLY A 846 1.09 15.15 32.94
N PHE A 847 0.96 13.87 32.54
CA PHE A 847 2.04 12.90 32.60
C PHE A 847 3.33 13.35 31.92
N GLU A 848 3.25 13.87 30.69
CA GLU A 848 4.42 14.34 29.94
C GLU A 848 5.13 15.50 30.66
N ASP A 849 4.40 16.51 31.12
CA ASP A 849 4.96 17.67 31.83
C ASP A 849 5.66 17.28 33.14
N LYS A 850 5.11 16.30 33.86
CA LYS A 850 5.72 15.76 35.09
C LYS A 850 7.06 15.06 34.81
N ILE A 851 7.18 14.37 33.67
CA ILE A 851 8.46 13.79 33.26
C ILE A 851 9.46 14.89 32.91
N LEU A 852 9.03 15.90 32.15
CA LEU A 852 9.91 16.96 31.69
C LEU A 852 10.51 17.75 32.86
N LYS A 853 9.70 18.07 33.88
CA LYS A 853 10.12 18.80 35.08
C LYS A 853 11.00 18.00 36.06
N ASN A 854 11.11 16.68 35.88
CA ASN A 854 11.88 15.83 36.78
C ASN A 854 13.16 15.32 36.10
N ASP A 855 14.31 15.81 36.53
CA ASP A 855 15.62 15.45 35.94
C ASP A 855 16.16 14.10 36.40
N SER A 856 15.58 13.52 37.45
CA SER A 856 15.94 12.16 37.90
C SER A 856 15.33 11.05 37.04
N LEU A 857 14.37 11.37 36.18
CA LEU A 857 13.69 10.41 35.32
C LEU A 857 14.40 10.26 33.97
N ASN A 858 14.54 9.03 33.51
CA ASN A 858 15.00 8.77 32.15
C ASN A 858 13.93 9.22 31.14
N LYS A 859 14.32 10.04 30.18
CA LYS A 859 13.44 10.66 29.18
C LYS A 859 14.10 10.71 27.80
N ASP A 860 15.02 9.79 27.51
CA ASP A 860 15.86 9.83 26.31
C ASP A 860 15.05 9.56 25.03
N CYS A 861 14.19 8.54 25.06
CA CYS A 861 13.29 8.23 23.95
C CYS A 861 12.27 9.36 23.79
N LEU A 862 11.67 9.82 24.90
CA LEU A 862 10.71 10.92 24.90
C LEU A 862 11.33 12.18 24.30
N MET A 863 12.53 12.56 24.73
CA MET A 863 13.20 13.77 24.25
C MET A 863 13.59 13.66 22.78
N LEU A 864 14.12 12.52 22.32
CA LEU A 864 14.41 12.33 20.90
C LEU A 864 13.12 12.38 20.05
N TYR A 865 12.00 11.88 20.60
CA TYR A 865 10.70 11.97 19.95
C TYR A 865 10.19 13.42 19.90
N ARG A 866 10.32 14.19 20.99
CA ARG A 866 9.97 15.61 21.01
C ARG A 866 10.81 16.44 20.04
N ASP A 867 12.11 16.17 19.95
CA ASP A 867 12.99 16.82 18.98
C ASP A 867 12.53 16.65 17.54
N ILE A 868 12.13 15.43 17.16
CA ILE A 868 11.65 15.17 15.80
C ILE A 868 10.27 15.79 15.57
N ARG A 869 9.40 15.77 16.59
CA ARG A 869 8.09 16.43 16.55
C ARG A 869 8.25 17.93 16.30
N ASN A 870 9.09 18.60 17.09
CA ASN A 870 9.41 20.01 16.93
C ASN A 870 9.80 20.33 15.47
N ARG A 871 10.73 19.55 14.89
CA ARG A 871 11.15 19.71 13.48
C ARG A 871 10.06 19.46 12.44
N LEU A 872 9.17 18.50 12.68
CA LEU A 872 8.09 18.16 11.74
C LEU A 872 6.93 19.16 11.78
N THR A 873 6.72 19.77 12.96
CA THR A 873 5.62 20.71 13.18
C THR A 873 6.01 22.17 13.05
N ALA A 874 7.32 22.48 13.07
CA ALA A 874 7.82 23.83 12.94
C ALA A 874 7.25 24.52 11.69
N VAL A 875 6.56 25.63 11.94
CA VAL A 875 6.16 26.63 10.95
C VAL A 875 7.21 27.72 10.98
N LEU A 876 7.81 28.00 9.83
CA LEU A 876 8.87 29.01 9.71
C LEU A 876 8.29 30.29 9.11
N ASP A 877 8.77 31.45 9.57
CA ASP A 877 8.53 32.74 8.91
C ASP A 877 9.38 32.87 7.63
N ASP A 878 9.18 33.97 6.88
CA ASP A 878 9.94 34.27 5.66
C ASP A 878 11.45 34.42 5.91
N LYS A 879 11.87 34.64 7.16
CA LYS A 879 13.27 34.76 7.59
C LYS A 879 13.83 33.42 8.12
N GLY A 880 13.04 32.35 8.13
CA GLY A 880 13.42 31.02 8.60
C GLY A 880 13.35 30.82 10.12
N ALA A 881 12.77 31.75 10.88
CA ALA A 881 12.55 31.61 12.32
C ALA A 881 11.28 30.79 12.61
N VAL A 882 11.32 29.95 13.64
CA VAL A 882 10.16 29.13 14.05
C VAL A 882 9.10 30.03 14.71
N ILE A 883 7.91 30.12 14.14
CA ILE A 883 6.77 30.86 14.69
C ILE A 883 5.88 29.95 15.55
N GLU A 884 5.65 28.72 15.09
CA GLU A 884 4.77 27.76 15.76
C GLU A 884 5.37 26.36 15.67
N SER A 885 5.30 25.58 16.75
CA SER A 885 5.60 24.15 16.73
C SER A 885 4.81 23.41 17.81
N ASP A 886 4.59 22.12 17.58
CA ASP A 886 3.96 21.20 18.54
C ASP A 886 4.90 20.01 18.75
N ASP A 887 5.78 20.18 19.73
CA ASP A 887 6.80 19.20 20.09
C ASP A 887 6.28 18.09 21.01
N ARG A 888 5.01 18.11 21.42
CA ARG A 888 4.43 17.12 22.34
C ARG A 888 4.61 15.70 21.79
N ALA A 889 5.05 14.81 22.67
CA ALA A 889 5.16 13.40 22.37
C ALA A 889 3.84 12.66 22.57
N LEU A 890 3.03 13.07 23.56
CA LEU A 890 1.80 12.41 23.97
C LEU A 890 0.58 13.34 23.84
N GLU A 891 -0.56 12.77 23.42
CA GLU A 891 -1.87 13.42 23.44
C GLU A 891 -2.87 12.60 24.27
N ILE A 892 -3.78 13.27 24.98
CA ILE A 892 -4.91 12.61 25.64
C ILE A 892 -5.98 12.32 24.60
N LYS A 893 -6.31 11.05 24.38
CA LYS A 893 -7.42 10.65 23.52
C LYS A 893 -8.76 10.72 24.23
N LYS A 894 -8.78 10.27 25.47
CA LYS A 894 -9.97 10.08 26.30
C LYS A 894 -9.59 10.21 27.77
N GLU A 895 -10.55 10.64 28.57
CA GLU A 895 -10.43 10.69 30.03
C GLU A 895 -11.73 10.18 30.65
N ASP A 896 -11.66 9.38 31.71
CA ASP A 896 -12.83 8.93 32.46
C ASP A 896 -12.68 9.32 33.93
N GLY A 897 -13.68 10.03 34.44
CA GLY A 897 -13.69 10.53 35.81
C GLY A 897 -14.37 9.61 36.83
N LYS A 898 -15.12 8.59 36.40
CA LYS A 898 -15.97 7.75 37.27
C LYS A 898 -15.44 6.33 37.47
N GLY A 899 -14.26 6.02 36.95
CA GLY A 899 -13.64 4.68 37.02
C GLY A 899 -13.87 3.84 35.76
N LEU A 900 -13.41 2.58 35.77
CA LEU A 900 -13.48 1.68 34.62
C LEU A 900 -13.54 0.19 34.99
N LEU A 901 -13.99 -0.61 34.02
CA LEU A 901 -13.87 -2.06 33.96
C LEU A 901 -12.65 -2.43 33.10
N SER A 902 -11.79 -3.32 33.58
CA SER A 902 -10.64 -3.85 32.83
C SER A 902 -10.54 -5.36 32.96
N TRP A 903 -10.34 -6.09 31.86
CA TRP A 903 -10.21 -7.55 31.92
C TRP A 903 -9.17 -8.14 30.97
N LYS A 904 -8.70 -7.43 29.95
CA LYS A 904 -7.61 -7.91 29.09
C LYS A 904 -7.00 -6.76 28.31
N THR A 905 -5.90 -7.04 27.64
CA THR A 905 -5.28 -6.15 26.68
C THR A 905 -6.27 -5.83 25.54
N ARG A 906 -6.92 -4.65 25.56
CA ARG A 906 -8.06 -4.23 24.70
C ARG A 906 -9.45 -4.74 25.13
N GLY A 907 -9.62 -4.90 26.43
CA GLY A 907 -10.89 -5.14 27.11
C GLY A 907 -11.04 -4.15 28.26
N GLN A 908 -11.45 -2.93 27.94
CA GLN A 908 -11.71 -1.85 28.89
C GLN A 908 -13.04 -1.16 28.57
N LEU A 909 -13.77 -0.76 29.61
CA LEU A 909 -14.99 0.03 29.48
C LEU A 909 -15.09 1.02 30.64
N GLY A 910 -15.12 2.31 30.30
CA GLY A 910 -15.34 3.39 31.24
C GLY A 910 -16.73 3.35 31.85
N LEU A 911 -16.80 3.62 33.16
CA LEU A 911 -18.06 3.66 33.91
C LEU A 911 -18.88 4.90 33.61
N ASP A 912 -18.25 6.00 33.17
CA ASP A 912 -18.98 7.18 32.74
C ASP A 912 -19.73 6.91 31.42
N HIS A 913 -21.05 7.00 31.46
CA HIS A 913 -21.91 6.79 30.30
C HIS A 913 -21.78 7.90 29.25
N THR A 914 -21.29 9.09 29.65
CA THR A 914 -21.13 10.27 28.79
C THR A 914 -19.80 10.28 28.01
N VAL A 915 -18.77 9.59 28.51
CA VAL A 915 -17.42 9.56 27.91
C VAL A 915 -17.18 8.25 27.16
N GLU A 916 -16.68 8.27 25.92
CA GLU A 916 -16.42 7.04 25.13
C GLU A 916 -15.14 6.25 25.47
N LEU A 917 -14.68 6.14 26.72
CA LEU A 917 -13.57 5.22 27.05
C LEU A 917 -14.05 3.77 26.87
N LYS A 918 -13.64 3.14 25.75
CA LYS A 918 -14.17 1.84 25.32
C LYS A 918 -13.20 1.13 24.38
N ALA A 919 -12.73 -0.04 24.82
CA ALA A 919 -11.94 -0.98 24.03
C ALA A 919 -12.50 -2.39 24.25
N MET A 920 -13.21 -2.93 23.25
CA MET A 920 -13.83 -4.27 23.34
C MET A 920 -13.53 -5.08 22.08
N SER A 921 -12.24 -5.34 21.85
CA SER A 921 -11.81 -6.07 20.66
C SER A 921 -12.42 -7.48 20.64
N GLY A 922 -13.06 -7.84 19.51
CA GLY A 922 -13.72 -9.14 19.34
C GLY A 922 -15.16 -9.22 19.88
N PHE A 923 -15.78 -8.09 20.23
CA PHE A 923 -17.19 -8.03 20.65
C PHE A 923 -17.97 -6.90 19.97
N GLN A 924 -19.09 -7.24 19.33
CA GLN A 924 -19.95 -6.26 18.65
C GLN A 924 -20.92 -5.58 19.62
N SER A 925 -20.44 -4.54 20.29
CA SER A 925 -21.22 -3.79 21.29
C SER A 925 -22.00 -2.59 20.74
N LYS A 926 -22.04 -2.37 19.41
CA LYS A 926 -22.67 -1.18 18.78
C LYS A 926 -24.18 -1.09 19.05
N TYR A 927 -24.84 -2.24 19.13
CA TYR A 927 -26.30 -2.37 19.22
C TYR A 927 -26.81 -2.55 20.65
N LEU A 928 -25.89 -2.62 21.62
CA LEU A 928 -26.24 -2.76 23.03
C LEU A 928 -26.28 -1.38 23.67
N ASP A 929 -27.27 -1.18 24.52
CA ASP A 929 -27.28 -0.05 25.43
C ASP A 929 -26.03 -0.05 26.32
N ARG A 930 -25.50 1.14 26.59
CA ARG A 930 -24.24 1.27 27.32
C ARG A 930 -24.40 0.94 28.79
N GLN A 931 -25.48 1.38 29.42
CA GLN A 931 -25.75 1.12 30.83
C GLN A 931 -25.91 -0.39 31.06
N PHE A 932 -26.74 -1.05 30.24
CA PHE A 932 -26.88 -2.50 30.26
C PHE A 932 -25.53 -3.22 30.11
N LEU A 933 -24.68 -2.74 29.20
CA LEU A 933 -23.38 -3.35 28.96
C LEU A 933 -22.43 -3.20 30.16
N VAL A 934 -22.43 -2.04 30.82
CA VAL A 934 -21.65 -1.81 32.04
C VAL A 934 -22.13 -2.75 33.14
N GLU A 935 -23.43 -2.82 33.40
CA GLU A 935 -24.03 -3.70 34.42
C GLU A 935 -23.73 -5.17 34.16
N GLU A 936 -23.91 -5.64 32.92
CA GLU A 936 -23.71 -7.05 32.57
C GLU A 936 -22.22 -7.44 32.60
N LEU A 937 -21.32 -6.57 32.16
CA LEU A 937 -19.88 -6.83 32.29
C LEU A 937 -19.42 -6.76 33.74
N ARG A 938 -19.93 -5.81 34.54
CA ARG A 938 -19.68 -5.71 35.98
C ARG A 938 -20.06 -7.01 36.69
N ARG A 939 -21.29 -7.49 36.48
CA ARG A 939 -21.80 -8.77 37.02
C ARG A 939 -20.91 -9.95 36.65
N ARG A 940 -20.43 -10.00 35.40
CA ARG A 940 -19.59 -11.10 34.92
C ARG A 940 -18.16 -11.01 35.44
N ILE A 941 -17.60 -9.81 35.59
CA ILE A 941 -16.25 -9.58 36.12
C ILE A 941 -16.17 -9.92 37.61
N THR A 942 -17.23 -9.68 38.39
CA THR A 942 -17.28 -10.06 39.82
C THR A 942 -17.80 -11.48 40.06
N GLY A 943 -18.55 -12.05 39.11
CA GLY A 943 -19.13 -13.39 39.24
C GLY A 943 -18.13 -14.55 39.08
N PRO A 944 -18.58 -15.79 39.32
CA PRO A 944 -17.74 -17.01 39.22
C PRO A 944 -17.18 -17.29 37.81
N ALA A 945 -16.25 -18.24 37.72
CA ALA A 945 -15.45 -18.50 36.51
C ALA A 945 -16.28 -18.90 35.28
N ASP A 946 -17.37 -19.61 35.48
CA ASP A 946 -18.35 -20.00 34.46
C ASP A 946 -19.09 -18.79 33.83
N LEU A 947 -19.11 -17.64 34.50
CA LEU A 947 -19.69 -16.40 33.95
C LEU A 947 -18.73 -15.60 33.05
N LYS A 948 -17.44 -15.94 33.03
CA LYS A 948 -16.39 -15.20 32.28
C LYS A 948 -16.42 -15.45 30.78
N LYS A 949 -17.12 -16.48 30.33
CA LYS A 949 -17.37 -16.73 28.91
C LYS A 949 -18.86 -16.60 28.64
N PHE A 950 -19.20 -15.88 27.58
CA PHE A 950 -20.58 -15.78 27.15
C PHE A 950 -20.72 -15.81 25.65
N GLU A 951 -21.87 -16.27 25.20
CA GLU A 951 -22.22 -16.22 23.79
C GLU A 951 -22.92 -14.90 23.45
N TYR A 952 -22.67 -14.42 22.26
CA TYR A 952 -23.45 -13.36 21.64
C TYR A 952 -23.67 -13.71 20.17
N VAL A 953 -24.73 -13.19 19.57
CA VAL A 953 -24.93 -13.33 18.13
C VAL A 953 -24.09 -12.26 17.45
N GLU A 954 -23.14 -12.64 16.60
CA GLU A 954 -22.44 -11.71 15.70
C GLU A 954 -23.28 -11.56 14.43
N SER A 955 -23.42 -10.33 13.93
CA SER A 955 -24.00 -10.05 12.62
C SER A 955 -22.93 -9.47 11.72
N ARG A 956 -22.86 -9.96 10.49
CA ARG A 956 -21.89 -9.49 9.51
C ARG A 956 -22.44 -9.73 8.11
N LEU A 957 -22.07 -8.88 7.16
CA LEU A 957 -22.31 -9.19 5.75
C LEU A 957 -21.51 -10.44 5.37
N ARG A 958 -22.09 -11.27 4.48
CA ARG A 958 -21.36 -12.36 3.84
C ARG A 958 -20.08 -11.81 3.21
N LYS A 959 -18.96 -12.48 3.48
CA LYS A 959 -17.67 -12.10 2.91
C LYS A 959 -17.62 -12.52 1.45
N ALA A 960 -16.90 -11.79 0.60
CA ALA A 960 -16.69 -12.21 -0.80
C ALA A 960 -16.12 -13.62 -0.90
N LYS A 961 -15.23 -14.05 -0.01
CA LYS A 961 -14.76 -15.45 -0.01
C LYS A 961 -15.89 -16.46 0.21
N ASP A 962 -16.80 -16.17 1.13
CA ASP A 962 -17.96 -17.05 1.39
C ASP A 962 -18.92 -17.07 0.19
N ILE A 963 -19.00 -15.97 -0.59
CA ILE A 963 -19.80 -15.88 -1.83
C ILE A 963 -19.09 -16.62 -2.97
N TYR A 964 -17.79 -16.40 -3.14
CA TYR A 964 -16.95 -17.09 -4.11
C TYR A 964 -17.04 -18.61 -3.98
N ASP A 965 -16.95 -19.15 -2.75
CA ASP A 965 -16.94 -20.60 -2.51
C ASP A 965 -18.31 -21.26 -2.61
N LYS A 966 -19.37 -20.56 -2.19
CA LYS A 966 -20.69 -21.18 -1.94
C LYS A 966 -21.80 -20.64 -2.83
N GLY A 967 -21.52 -19.62 -3.64
CA GLY A 967 -22.52 -18.91 -4.43
C GLY A 967 -23.52 -18.09 -3.59
N GLY A 968 -24.59 -17.65 -4.24
CA GLY A 968 -25.60 -16.77 -3.67
C GLY A 968 -25.11 -15.33 -3.47
N HIS A 969 -25.93 -14.50 -2.83
CA HIS A 969 -25.73 -13.05 -2.79
C HIS A 969 -25.29 -12.54 -1.42
N VAL A 970 -24.98 -11.24 -1.33
CA VAL A 970 -24.70 -10.55 -0.07
C VAL A 970 -25.96 -10.51 0.78
N LEU A 971 -25.84 -11.04 2.00
CA LEU A 971 -26.87 -11.00 3.04
C LEU A 971 -26.19 -10.84 4.39
N ILE A 972 -26.96 -10.40 5.39
CA ILE A 972 -26.49 -10.43 6.77
C ILE A 972 -26.51 -11.88 7.25
N GLU A 973 -25.35 -12.36 7.68
CA GLU A 973 -25.19 -13.63 8.41
C GLU A 973 -25.19 -13.36 9.91
N TYR A 974 -25.95 -14.17 10.62
CA TYR A 974 -25.92 -14.25 12.08
C TYR A 974 -25.16 -15.51 12.48
N SER A 975 -24.29 -15.41 13.47
CA SER A 975 -23.59 -16.58 14.01
C SER A 975 -23.32 -16.43 15.49
N ASP A 976 -23.42 -17.53 16.23
CA ASP A 976 -22.98 -17.53 17.62
C ASP A 976 -21.48 -17.33 17.71
N LYS A 977 -21.06 -16.36 18.52
CA LYS A 977 -19.68 -16.15 18.91
C LYS A 977 -19.57 -16.20 20.41
N SER A 978 -18.50 -16.85 20.89
CA SER A 978 -18.12 -16.75 22.29
C SER A 978 -17.23 -15.52 22.48
N PHE A 979 -17.58 -14.69 23.45
CA PHE A 979 -16.71 -13.67 23.98
C PHE A 979 -16.22 -14.11 25.36
N SER A 980 -14.91 -14.03 25.55
CA SER A 980 -14.29 -14.29 26.84
C SER A 980 -13.82 -12.98 27.47
N ILE A 981 -14.23 -12.78 28.72
CA ILE A 981 -13.69 -11.78 29.64
C ILE A 981 -12.69 -12.38 30.61
N GLU A 982 -12.25 -13.62 30.39
CA GLU A 982 -11.12 -14.17 31.12
C GLU A 982 -9.89 -13.29 30.93
N TYR A 983 -9.14 -13.14 32.00
CA TYR A 983 -7.87 -12.42 31.99
C TYR A 983 -6.89 -13.10 31.04
N ASP A 984 -6.16 -12.30 30.26
CA ASP A 984 -5.21 -12.83 29.26
C ASP A 984 -3.97 -13.47 29.91
N ASN A 985 -3.77 -13.23 31.21
CA ASN A 985 -2.70 -13.78 32.06
C ASN A 985 -1.31 -13.61 31.46
N LYS A 986 -1.10 -12.61 30.58
CA LYS A 986 0.24 -12.24 30.10
C LYS A 986 1.17 -11.81 31.24
N ARG A 987 0.58 -11.54 32.41
CA ARG A 987 1.21 -11.21 33.68
C ARG A 987 0.57 -12.04 34.79
N ARG A 988 1.26 -12.18 35.94
CA ARG A 988 0.77 -12.91 37.11
C ARG A 988 -0.02 -11.98 38.03
N ILE A 989 -1.27 -12.29 38.31
CA ILE A 989 -2.11 -11.49 39.22
C ILE A 989 -1.70 -11.80 40.67
N VAL A 990 -1.51 -10.77 41.51
CA VAL A 990 -0.92 -10.91 42.86
C VAL A 990 -1.99 -10.96 43.95
N ASN A 991 -3.05 -10.16 43.81
CA ASN A 991 -4.12 -10.05 44.80
C ASN A 991 -5.39 -10.70 44.24
N ALA A 992 -5.53 -12.02 44.37
CA ALA A 992 -6.75 -12.72 43.95
C ALA A 992 -7.89 -12.64 44.99
N TRP A 993 -7.60 -12.11 46.19
CA TRP A 993 -8.47 -12.19 47.38
C TRP A 993 -8.92 -10.81 47.91
N SER A 994 -8.80 -9.72 47.14
CA SER A 994 -9.27 -8.40 47.61
C SER A 994 -10.78 -8.23 47.44
N VAL A 995 -11.34 -7.46 48.38
CA VAL A 995 -12.74 -7.06 48.50
C VAL A 995 -13.34 -6.63 47.15
N CYS A 996 -14.60 -7.04 46.91
CA CYS A 996 -15.41 -6.63 45.77
C CYS A 996 -15.28 -5.12 45.51
N GLY A 997 -15.00 -4.69 44.28
CA GLY A 997 -14.91 -3.27 43.90
C GLY A 997 -13.50 -2.69 43.69
N THR A 998 -12.45 -3.52 43.65
CA THR A 998 -11.07 -3.05 43.40
C THR A 998 -10.41 -3.71 42.19
N LEU A 999 -9.54 -2.94 41.51
CA LEU A 999 -8.69 -3.44 40.43
C LEU A 999 -7.53 -4.30 41.01
N LEU A 1000 -7.48 -5.56 40.59
CA LEU A 1000 -6.42 -6.52 40.89
C LEU A 1000 -5.14 -6.15 40.13
N GLU A 1001 -4.05 -5.95 40.87
CA GLU A 1001 -2.73 -5.69 40.29
C GLU A 1001 -2.03 -6.99 39.83
N SER A 1002 -1.17 -6.84 38.82
CA SER A 1002 -0.34 -7.93 38.30
C SER A 1002 1.14 -7.59 38.26
N VAL A 1003 1.96 -8.60 38.53
CA VAL A 1003 3.43 -8.57 38.41
C VAL A 1003 3.87 -9.29 37.14
N PRO A 1004 5.03 -8.93 36.57
CA PRO A 1004 5.58 -9.66 35.44
C PRO A 1004 5.86 -11.12 35.83
N TRP A 1005 5.87 -11.99 34.84
CA TRP A 1005 6.40 -13.34 35.03
C TRP A 1005 7.91 -13.29 35.25
N GLY A 1006 8.44 -14.17 36.10
CA GLY A 1006 9.90 -14.30 36.25
C GLY A 1006 10.57 -14.60 34.91
N SER A 1007 10.07 -15.61 34.18
CA SER A 1007 10.53 -15.98 32.84
C SER A 1007 9.36 -16.43 31.96
N ILE A 1008 9.64 -16.83 30.72
CA ILE A 1008 8.62 -17.39 29.82
C ILE A 1008 8.12 -18.77 30.25
N THR A 1009 8.91 -19.52 31.03
CA THR A 1009 8.62 -20.91 31.37
C THR A 1009 7.35 -21.05 32.23
N PRO A 1010 7.18 -20.28 33.33
CA PRO A 1010 5.93 -20.28 34.08
C PRO A 1010 4.69 -19.93 33.25
N TYR A 1011 4.78 -18.90 32.40
CA TYR A 1011 3.67 -18.52 31.54
C TYR A 1011 3.32 -19.64 30.54
N ARG A 1012 4.32 -20.28 29.92
CA ARG A 1012 4.10 -21.43 29.04
C ARG A 1012 3.43 -22.58 29.77
N ARG A 1013 3.80 -22.87 31.03
CA ARG A 1013 3.13 -23.89 31.85
C ARG A 1013 1.66 -23.55 32.10
N ILE A 1014 1.36 -22.31 32.49
CA ILE A 1014 -0.03 -21.86 32.71
C ILE A 1014 -0.83 -21.89 31.41
N ARG A 1015 -0.22 -21.51 30.29
CA ARG A 1015 -0.85 -21.59 28.98
C ARG A 1015 -1.13 -23.03 28.59
N ASN A 1016 -0.17 -23.92 28.73
CA ASN A 1016 -0.35 -25.35 28.45
C ASN A 1016 -1.42 -25.94 29.36
N LEU A 1017 -1.43 -25.63 30.66
CA LEU A 1017 -2.48 -26.04 31.59
C LEU A 1017 -3.86 -25.51 31.14
N LYS A 1018 -3.94 -24.24 30.74
CA LYS A 1018 -5.16 -23.64 30.21
C LYS A 1018 -5.61 -24.35 28.93
N GLU A 1019 -4.69 -24.69 28.02
CA GLU A 1019 -4.99 -25.46 26.81
C GLU A 1019 -5.46 -26.87 27.18
N THR A 1020 -4.82 -27.58 28.11
CA THR A 1020 -5.22 -28.92 28.57
C THR A 1020 -6.59 -28.91 29.25
N VAL A 1021 -6.87 -27.95 30.13
CA VAL A 1021 -8.17 -27.83 30.82
C VAL A 1021 -9.29 -27.44 29.85
N ASN A 1022 -8.98 -26.66 28.81
CA ASN A 1022 -9.94 -26.33 27.75
C ASN A 1022 -10.01 -27.39 26.63
N THR A 1023 -9.10 -28.37 26.61
CA THR A 1023 -9.18 -29.51 25.69
C THR A 1023 -10.16 -30.49 26.32
N PRO A 1024 -11.34 -30.73 25.71
CA PRO A 1024 -12.29 -31.66 26.29
C PRO A 1024 -11.62 -33.03 26.41
N VAL A 1025 -11.50 -33.53 27.65
CA VAL A 1025 -11.18 -34.95 27.91
C VAL A 1025 -12.19 -35.75 27.11
N PHE A 1026 -11.71 -36.51 26.12
CA PHE A 1026 -12.49 -37.33 25.18
C PHE A 1026 -13.92 -37.64 25.68
N VAL A 1027 -14.88 -36.77 25.37
CA VAL A 1027 -16.29 -37.15 25.38
C VAL A 1027 -16.54 -37.62 23.96
N LYS A 1028 -16.58 -38.94 23.78
CA LYS A 1028 -16.97 -39.58 22.52
C LYS A 1028 -18.33 -39.01 22.12
N GLY A 1029 -18.34 -38.03 21.20
CA GLY A 1029 -19.56 -37.38 20.68
C GLY A 1029 -19.87 -35.94 21.12
N ALA A 1030 -19.06 -35.27 21.96
CA ALA A 1030 -19.33 -33.87 22.34
C ALA A 1030 -18.11 -32.97 22.14
N PHE A 1031 -18.31 -31.87 21.40
CA PHE A 1031 -17.33 -30.82 21.08
C PHE A 1031 -16.27 -31.18 20.03
N THR A 1032 -16.72 -31.29 18.77
CA THR A 1032 -15.91 -30.70 17.70
C THR A 1032 -15.87 -29.18 17.94
N GLY A 1033 -14.68 -28.59 18.04
CA GLY A 1033 -14.44 -27.14 18.05
C GLY A 1033 -14.92 -26.49 16.76
N GLY A 1034 -16.24 -26.50 16.54
CA GLY A 1034 -16.89 -26.02 15.35
C GLY A 1034 -16.90 -24.51 15.37
N SER A 1035 -16.42 -23.93 14.26
CA SER A 1035 -16.78 -22.58 13.83
C SER A 1035 -18.21 -22.23 14.28
N GLY A 1036 -18.37 -21.12 15.01
CA GLY A 1036 -19.68 -20.67 15.51
C GLY A 1036 -20.82 -20.93 14.53
N LYS A 1037 -21.87 -21.61 15.00
CA LYS A 1037 -22.96 -22.10 14.14
C LYS A 1037 -23.60 -20.90 13.44
N LYS A 1038 -23.47 -20.83 12.11
CA LYS A 1038 -24.13 -19.83 11.27
C LYS A 1038 -25.63 -20.14 11.20
N TYR A 1039 -26.47 -19.13 11.39
CA TYR A 1039 -27.91 -19.24 11.22
C TYR A 1039 -28.30 -19.02 9.76
N LYS A 1040 -29.30 -19.77 9.30
CA LYS A 1040 -29.76 -19.72 7.91
C LYS A 1040 -30.69 -18.52 7.68
N SER A 1041 -31.48 -18.13 8.66
CA SER A 1041 -32.43 -17.01 8.56
C SER A 1041 -32.53 -16.18 9.84
N THR A 1042 -33.13 -15.00 9.71
CA THR A 1042 -33.52 -14.10 10.81
C THR A 1042 -34.50 -14.80 11.74
N ILE A 1043 -35.52 -15.47 11.19
CA ILE A 1043 -36.47 -16.28 11.98
C ILE A 1043 -35.77 -17.42 12.74
N GLU A 1044 -34.80 -18.12 12.15
CA GLU A 1044 -34.02 -19.14 12.88
C GLU A 1044 -33.24 -18.52 14.05
N THR A 1045 -32.75 -17.29 13.87
CA THR A 1045 -32.04 -16.55 14.93
C THR A 1045 -33.01 -16.21 16.08
N SER A 1046 -34.22 -15.71 15.79
CA SER A 1046 -35.27 -15.45 16.81
C SER A 1046 -35.70 -16.72 17.53
N VAL A 1047 -35.99 -17.78 16.79
CA VAL A 1047 -36.42 -19.07 17.35
C VAL A 1047 -35.34 -19.64 18.27
N ARG A 1048 -34.07 -19.63 17.85
CA ARG A 1048 -32.97 -20.11 18.70
C ARG A 1048 -32.70 -19.19 19.89
N GLY A 1049 -32.88 -17.88 19.74
CA GLY A 1049 -32.84 -16.92 20.85
C GLY A 1049 -33.93 -17.21 21.90
N PHE A 1050 -35.16 -17.46 21.46
CA PHE A 1050 -36.27 -17.88 22.30
C PHE A 1050 -35.99 -19.22 22.99
N ILE A 1051 -35.50 -20.24 22.27
CA ILE A 1051 -35.12 -21.53 22.88
C ILE A 1051 -34.06 -21.34 23.96
N LYS A 1052 -33.02 -20.52 23.70
CA LYS A 1052 -31.98 -20.21 24.70
C LYS A 1052 -32.57 -19.55 25.96
N ALA A 1053 -33.60 -18.71 25.80
CA ALA A 1053 -34.30 -18.09 26.92
C ALA A 1053 -35.20 -19.08 27.67
N ALA A 1054 -35.96 -19.90 26.96
CA ALA A 1054 -36.83 -20.92 27.54
C ALA A 1054 -36.07 -22.05 28.26
N LEU A 1055 -34.81 -22.29 27.89
CA LEU A 1055 -33.93 -23.27 28.53
C LEU A 1055 -33.00 -22.66 29.59
N SER A 1056 -33.17 -21.38 29.91
CA SER A 1056 -32.38 -20.69 30.93
C SER A 1056 -32.86 -21.07 32.33
N ASP A 1057 -31.92 -21.18 33.28
CA ASP A 1057 -32.24 -21.48 34.68
C ASP A 1057 -32.92 -20.30 35.42
N ASN A 1058 -32.87 -19.10 34.83
CA ASN A 1058 -33.55 -17.88 35.30
C ASN A 1058 -34.67 -17.48 34.33
N ASP A 1059 -35.71 -16.80 34.84
CA ASP A 1059 -36.81 -16.21 34.05
C ASP A 1059 -36.31 -15.12 33.10
N ARG A 1060 -35.80 -15.54 31.93
CA ARG A 1060 -35.29 -14.63 30.90
C ARG A 1060 -36.44 -14.15 30.03
N PHE A 1061 -36.51 -12.84 29.84
CA PHE A 1061 -37.58 -12.16 29.08
C PHE A 1061 -38.98 -12.52 29.60
N GLY A 1062 -39.10 -12.81 30.90
CA GLY A 1062 -40.37 -13.20 31.50
C GLY A 1062 -40.94 -14.53 31.00
N ILE A 1063 -40.11 -15.45 30.48
CA ILE A 1063 -40.50 -16.85 30.26
C ILE A 1063 -40.38 -17.60 31.60
N PRO A 1064 -41.47 -18.15 32.16
CA PRO A 1064 -41.40 -18.91 33.41
C PRO A 1064 -40.54 -20.17 33.29
N LYS A 1065 -39.78 -20.51 34.32
CA LYS A 1065 -38.91 -21.70 34.36
C LYS A 1065 -39.61 -23.02 33.99
N ASP A 1066 -40.86 -23.20 34.39
CA ASP A 1066 -41.64 -24.43 34.14
C ASP A 1066 -42.57 -24.33 32.92
N GLN A 1067 -42.39 -23.32 32.07
CA GLN A 1067 -43.23 -23.08 30.88
C GLN A 1067 -43.22 -24.28 29.90
N PHE A 1068 -42.12 -25.04 29.83
CA PHE A 1068 -41.98 -26.21 28.97
C PHE A 1068 -41.32 -27.37 29.74
N GLN A 1069 -42.03 -28.50 29.87
CA GLN A 1069 -41.52 -29.66 30.61
C GLN A 1069 -40.55 -30.53 29.79
N THR A 1070 -40.75 -30.61 28.47
CA THR A 1070 -39.93 -31.43 27.57
C THR A 1070 -39.45 -30.66 26.34
N TYR A 1071 -38.36 -31.13 25.71
CA TYR A 1071 -37.93 -30.59 24.42
C TYR A 1071 -38.99 -30.75 23.32
N ASN A 1072 -39.87 -31.76 23.44
CA ASN A 1072 -40.99 -31.93 22.52
C ASN A 1072 -42.02 -30.80 22.66
N ASP A 1073 -42.24 -30.29 23.86
CA ASP A 1073 -43.16 -29.18 24.11
C ASP A 1073 -42.65 -27.90 23.44
N ILE A 1074 -41.34 -27.64 23.54
CA ILE A 1074 -40.68 -26.52 22.85
C ILE A 1074 -40.82 -26.67 21.32
N ILE A 1075 -40.58 -27.86 20.78
CA ILE A 1075 -40.73 -28.12 19.33
C ILE A 1075 -42.18 -27.91 18.89
N LYS A 1076 -43.15 -28.45 19.66
CA LYS A 1076 -44.58 -28.32 19.37
C LYS A 1076 -45.02 -26.86 19.42
N PHE A 1077 -44.55 -26.11 20.41
CA PHE A 1077 -44.79 -24.68 20.55
C PHE A 1077 -44.28 -23.89 19.34
N ILE A 1078 -43.03 -24.12 18.92
CA ILE A 1078 -42.42 -23.42 17.79
C ILE A 1078 -43.11 -23.78 16.47
N ARG A 1079 -43.47 -25.07 16.28
CA ARG A 1079 -44.21 -25.54 15.11
C ARG A 1079 -45.63 -24.98 15.00
N GLY A 1080 -46.16 -24.41 16.08
CA GLY A 1080 -47.44 -23.69 16.09
C GLY A 1080 -47.42 -22.35 15.36
N HIS A 1081 -46.24 -21.84 14.96
CA HIS A 1081 -46.10 -20.63 14.15
C HIS A 1081 -45.60 -20.96 12.73
N ASP A 1082 -46.30 -20.45 11.72
CA ASP A 1082 -46.09 -20.85 10.33
C ASP A 1082 -44.69 -20.57 9.79
N ALA A 1083 -44.09 -19.42 10.07
CA ALA A 1083 -42.72 -19.14 9.62
C ALA A 1083 -41.67 -19.95 10.40
N ALA A 1084 -41.98 -20.34 11.64
CA ALA A 1084 -41.03 -21.02 12.53
C ALA A 1084 -41.06 -22.55 12.38
N LYS A 1085 -42.15 -23.14 11.85
CA LYS A 1085 -42.30 -24.60 11.68
C LYS A 1085 -41.22 -25.24 10.80
N ASN A 1086 -40.67 -24.47 9.87
CA ASN A 1086 -39.64 -24.90 8.92
C ASN A 1086 -38.22 -24.84 9.50
N VAL A 1087 -38.03 -24.28 10.70
CA VAL A 1087 -36.73 -24.26 11.38
C VAL A 1087 -36.37 -25.68 11.78
N LYS A 1088 -35.22 -26.17 11.29
CA LYS A 1088 -34.73 -27.53 11.60
C LYS A 1088 -34.33 -27.62 13.08
N LEU A 1089 -35.22 -28.23 13.87
CA LEU A 1089 -35.05 -28.52 15.29
C LEU A 1089 -35.15 -30.02 15.54
N SER A 1090 -34.11 -30.58 16.16
CA SER A 1090 -34.10 -31.90 16.78
C SER A 1090 -33.90 -31.78 18.29
N LYS A 1091 -34.28 -32.81 19.06
CA LYS A 1091 -34.00 -32.90 20.50
C LYS A 1091 -32.52 -32.64 20.80
N THR A 1092 -31.61 -33.24 20.02
CA THR A 1092 -30.17 -33.02 20.11
C THR A 1092 -29.80 -31.56 19.86
N SER A 1093 -30.38 -30.93 18.83
CA SER A 1093 -30.09 -29.53 18.50
C SER A 1093 -30.56 -28.53 19.54
N ILE A 1094 -31.65 -28.84 20.26
CA ILE A 1094 -32.21 -28.04 21.36
C ILE A 1094 -31.40 -28.27 22.62
N SER A 1095 -31.07 -29.53 22.94
CA SER A 1095 -30.19 -29.87 24.06
C SER A 1095 -28.84 -29.14 23.96
N ASN A 1096 -28.30 -28.99 22.75
CA ASN A 1096 -27.06 -28.25 22.51
C ASN A 1096 -27.17 -26.74 22.77
N LEU A 1097 -28.38 -26.19 22.95
CA LEU A 1097 -28.65 -24.80 23.31
C LEU A 1097 -28.90 -24.61 24.82
N LYS A 1098 -29.08 -25.70 25.58
CA LYS A 1098 -29.30 -25.69 27.03
C LYS A 1098 -28.03 -25.21 27.77
N CYS A 1099 -28.20 -24.57 28.93
CA CYS A 1099 -27.11 -24.08 29.81
C CYS A 1099 -26.11 -23.12 29.14
N ARG A 1100 -26.53 -22.41 28.08
CA ARG A 1100 -25.66 -21.42 27.44
C ARG A 1100 -25.79 -20.07 28.10
N ASN A 1101 -24.68 -19.58 28.66
CA ASN A 1101 -24.60 -18.24 29.21
C ASN A 1101 -24.53 -17.19 28.09
N ALA A 1102 -25.64 -16.94 27.40
CA ALA A 1102 -25.70 -15.99 26.29
C ALA A 1102 -26.10 -14.58 26.78
N ILE A 1103 -25.45 -13.54 26.26
CA ILE A 1103 -26.03 -12.20 26.22
C ILE A 1103 -26.96 -12.19 25.00
N ALA A 1104 -28.26 -12.01 25.23
CA ALA A 1104 -29.16 -11.86 24.10
C ALA A 1104 -28.75 -10.62 23.31
N ARG A 1105 -28.50 -10.85 22.03
CA ARG A 1105 -28.49 -9.76 21.07
C ARG A 1105 -29.86 -9.69 20.44
N THR A 1106 -30.29 -8.48 20.16
CA THR A 1106 -31.41 -8.18 19.28
C THR A 1106 -31.33 -8.97 17.98
N VAL A 1107 -32.38 -9.75 17.74
CA VAL A 1107 -32.68 -10.24 16.40
C VAL A 1107 -33.36 -9.11 15.65
N PRO A 1108 -33.03 -8.85 14.37
CA PRO A 1108 -33.68 -7.79 13.63
C PRO A 1108 -35.20 -7.93 13.68
N ARG A 1109 -35.90 -6.82 13.82
CA ARG A 1109 -37.35 -6.76 13.64
C ARG A 1109 -37.64 -6.87 12.14
N THR A 1110 -38.05 -8.05 11.73
CA THR A 1110 -38.62 -8.35 10.40
C THR A 1110 -40.06 -8.79 10.63
N ASP A 1111 -40.90 -8.77 9.60
CA ASP A 1111 -42.30 -9.18 9.74
C ASP A 1111 -42.42 -10.61 10.27
N GLU A 1112 -41.51 -11.51 9.86
CA GLU A 1112 -41.46 -12.89 10.35
C GLU A 1112 -41.06 -12.98 11.83
N THR A 1113 -40.05 -12.20 12.26
CA THR A 1113 -39.60 -12.23 13.66
C THR A 1113 -40.60 -11.53 14.57
N GLU A 1114 -41.21 -10.44 14.13
CA GLU A 1114 -42.31 -9.79 14.83
C GLU A 1114 -43.55 -10.68 14.91
N GLY A 1115 -43.92 -11.36 13.82
CA GLY A 1115 -45.01 -12.33 13.80
C GLY A 1115 -44.78 -13.46 14.81
N PHE A 1116 -43.56 -14.00 14.85
CA PHE A 1116 -43.18 -15.01 15.83
C PHE A 1116 -43.25 -14.48 17.26
N ILE A 1117 -42.77 -13.26 17.52
CA ILE A 1117 -42.82 -12.70 18.88
C ILE A 1117 -44.25 -12.32 19.29
N LYS A 1118 -45.10 -11.82 18.39
CA LYS A 1118 -46.54 -11.63 18.65
C LYS A 1118 -47.21 -12.97 19.02
N TYR A 1119 -46.85 -14.05 18.32
CA TYR A 1119 -47.29 -15.41 18.68
C TYR A 1119 -46.81 -15.83 20.08
N VAL A 1120 -45.54 -15.55 20.41
CA VAL A 1120 -44.97 -15.83 21.74
C VAL A 1120 -45.71 -15.06 22.83
N THR A 1121 -45.86 -13.74 22.70
CA THR A 1121 -46.52 -12.88 23.69
C THR A 1121 -47.99 -13.24 23.90
N LYS A 1122 -48.69 -13.68 22.84
CA LYS A 1122 -50.08 -14.16 22.96
C LYS A 1122 -50.20 -15.43 23.81
N LYS A 1123 -49.16 -16.27 23.82
CA LYS A 1123 -49.14 -17.55 24.54
C LYS A 1123 -48.42 -17.49 25.89
N ILE A 1124 -47.50 -16.55 26.05
CA ILE A 1124 -46.72 -16.28 27.26
C ILE A 1124 -46.90 -14.78 27.56
N THR A 1125 -47.92 -14.45 28.35
CA THR A 1125 -48.33 -13.06 28.61
C THR A 1125 -47.28 -12.26 29.39
N THR A 1126 -46.43 -12.94 30.13
CA THR A 1126 -45.29 -12.37 30.87
C THR A 1126 -44.08 -12.07 29.98
N PHE A 1127 -44.13 -12.40 28.68
CA PHE A 1127 -42.98 -12.25 27.79
C PHE A 1127 -42.63 -10.78 27.53
N ASP A 1128 -41.43 -10.38 27.95
CA ASP A 1128 -40.89 -9.03 27.81
C ASP A 1128 -40.27 -8.84 26.41
N VAL A 1129 -41.11 -8.34 25.50
CA VAL A 1129 -40.78 -8.06 24.09
C VAL A 1129 -39.65 -7.05 23.99
N ASP A 1130 -39.69 -5.98 24.78
CA ASP A 1130 -38.71 -4.91 24.71
C ASP A 1130 -37.34 -5.36 25.20
N ARG A 1131 -37.27 -6.23 26.22
CA ARG A 1131 -36.01 -6.82 26.66
C ARG A 1131 -35.48 -7.87 25.69
N PHE A 1132 -36.35 -8.62 24.99
CA PHE A 1132 -35.94 -9.56 23.94
C PHE A 1132 -35.37 -8.83 22.71
N PHE A 1133 -35.98 -7.70 22.35
CA PHE A 1133 -35.58 -6.85 21.23
C PHE A 1133 -34.76 -5.62 21.63
N LYS A 1134 -34.23 -5.50 22.86
CA LYS A 1134 -33.65 -4.22 23.38
C LYS A 1134 -32.47 -3.72 22.55
N GLU A 1135 -32.80 -3.00 21.50
CA GLU A 1135 -31.94 -2.19 20.65
C GLU A 1135 -31.88 -0.80 21.28
N LYS A 1136 -30.85 0.00 20.93
CA LYS A 1136 -30.86 1.42 21.28
C LYS A 1136 -32.21 2.03 20.90
N PRO A 1137 -32.84 2.86 21.75
CA PRO A 1137 -33.91 3.73 21.28
C PRO A 1137 -33.41 4.48 20.04
N GLN A 1138 -34.18 4.48 18.96
CA GLN A 1138 -33.92 5.39 17.83
C GLN A 1138 -34.29 6.81 18.27
N GLU A 1139 -33.46 7.44 19.12
CA GLU A 1139 -33.60 8.86 19.44
C GLU A 1139 -32.36 9.65 19.04
N LYS A 1140 -32.62 10.53 18.06
CA LYS A 1140 -31.98 11.83 17.80
C LYS A 1140 -30.46 11.84 17.65
N ALA A 1141 -30.03 11.68 16.39
CA ALA A 1141 -28.90 12.44 15.86
C ALA A 1141 -29.28 13.93 15.72
N ASN A 1142 -29.57 14.59 16.84
CA ASN A 1142 -29.61 16.05 16.95
C ASN A 1142 -28.70 16.44 18.11
N LYS A 1143 -27.40 16.61 17.82
CA LYS A 1143 -26.61 17.61 18.52
C LYS A 1143 -26.60 18.85 17.64
N LYS A 1144 -27.62 19.69 17.83
CA LYS A 1144 -27.57 21.11 17.48
C LYS A 1144 -27.75 21.88 18.78
N ASP A 1145 -26.82 22.81 18.97
CA ASP A 1145 -26.99 24.10 19.65
C ASP A 1145 -27.25 24.08 21.17
N ARG A 1146 -26.14 24.19 21.92
CA ARG A 1146 -26.01 25.19 23.00
C ARG A 1146 -24.63 25.83 22.89
N ILE A 1147 -24.58 26.84 22.03
CA ILE A 1147 -23.77 28.03 22.29
C ILE A 1147 -24.56 28.76 23.37
N GLU A 1148 -24.02 28.82 24.58
CA GLU A 1148 -24.44 29.81 25.56
C GLU A 1148 -24.05 31.18 24.99
N SER A 1149 -25.06 31.96 24.64
CA SER A 1149 -24.99 33.42 24.76
C SER A 1149 -25.51 33.75 26.16
N ASP A 1150 -24.80 34.62 26.87
CA ASP A 1150 -25.12 35.11 28.22
C ASP A 1150 -26.63 35.35 28.47
N ASN A 1151 -27.05 34.98 29.69
CA ASN A 1151 -28.38 35.07 30.35
C ASN A 1151 -29.41 33.96 30.08
#